data_AF-A0A6P6C304-F1
#
_entry.id   AF-A0A6P6C304-F1
#
_cell.length_a   1.000
_cell.length_b   1.000
_cell.length_c   1.000
_cell.angle_alpha   90.00
_cell.angle_beta   90.00
_cell.angle_gamma   90.00
#
_symmetry.space_group_name_H-M   'P 1'
#
loop_
_entity.id
_entity.type
_entity.pdbx_description
1 polymer ?
#
loop_
_entity_poly.entity_id
_entity_poly.type
_entity_poly.pdbx_seq_one_letter_code
_entity_poly.pdbx_strand_id
1 'polypeptide(L)'
;MEDEEGPQCGKPDFVLLDQVTMEDFMENLKLRFEKGRIYTYIGEVLVSVNPYQELPLYGPEAIARYQGRELYERPPHLYAVANAAYRAMKRRSRDTCIVISGESGAGKTEASKHIMQYIAAVTNPSQRAEVERVKNVLLKSTCVLEAFGNARTNRNHNSSRFGKYMDINFDFKGDPVGGHIHSYLLEKSRVLKQHVGERNFHAFYQVLRGCEDSELRELHLQRSPALYNFTRQGAGLSVSDSDEKSHHQAVMEAMQVIGFRAEEVGSVHRILAAILHLGNIEFVEKEEGGLAVSEEVLVDHVAELTATPREMVLRCLLARTVASGGREVIEKGHTAAEASYARDACAKAVYQRLFEWVVNRINSVMETRDRDPRRDGKDTVIGVLDIYGFEVFPVNSFEQFCINYCNEKLQQLFIQLILKQEQEEYEREGIAWQSVEYFNNATIVDLVERPHRGILAVLDEACSSAGTITDRIFLQTLDTHHRHHPHYTSRQLCPTDKTMEFGRDFRIKHYAGDVTSTVPQVNRFNKRRDRALLLTDRHLYKLEPRRQYRVMRAVPLDAVTGLSVTSGRDQLVVLHARGQDDLVVCLHRSQPPLDNRIGELVGVLAAHCQGEGRALEVRVSDCIPLSQRGARRLVSVESTTEQPEPDFRCRRGTFTLLWPSR
;
A
#
# COMPACT_ATOMS: atom_id res chain seq x y z
N MET A 1 -21.40 -42.39 -13.97
CA MET A 1 -21.52 -40.92 -13.92
C MET A 1 -20.41 -40.29 -14.75
N GLU A 2 -20.25 -40.77 -15.99
CA GLU A 2 -19.24 -40.32 -16.97
C GLU A 2 -19.78 -39.19 -17.87
N ASP A 3 -21.01 -38.72 -17.64
CA ASP A 3 -21.74 -37.81 -18.54
C ASP A 3 -21.57 -36.31 -18.26
N GLU A 4 -20.72 -35.90 -17.31
CA GLU A 4 -20.65 -34.48 -16.92
C GLU A 4 -19.83 -33.59 -17.87
N GLU A 5 -18.97 -34.16 -18.72
CA GLU A 5 -18.09 -33.44 -19.66
C GLU A 5 -18.12 -34.04 -21.09
N GLY A 6 -19.30 -34.39 -21.58
CA GLY A 6 -19.45 -34.80 -22.99
C GLY A 6 -19.05 -33.68 -23.97
N PRO A 7 -18.79 -34.00 -25.26
CA PRO A 7 -18.41 -33.02 -26.28
C PRO A 7 -19.39 -31.83 -26.40
N GLN A 8 -20.66 -32.07 -26.06
CA GLN A 8 -21.71 -31.04 -26.02
C GLN A 8 -21.48 -29.89 -25.03
N CYS A 9 -20.50 -30.03 -24.11
CA CYS A 9 -20.15 -29.02 -23.11
C CYS A 9 -18.86 -28.26 -23.45
N GLY A 10 -18.29 -28.44 -24.65
CA GLY A 10 -16.99 -27.87 -25.01
C GLY A 10 -15.81 -28.54 -24.32
N LYS A 11 -14.59 -28.16 -24.71
CA LYS A 11 -13.35 -28.76 -24.19
C LYS A 11 -13.01 -28.19 -22.80
N PRO A 12 -12.76 -29.04 -21.79
CA PRO A 12 -12.47 -28.61 -20.42
C PRO A 12 -11.06 -28.05 -20.23
N ASP A 13 -10.15 -28.30 -21.18
CA ASP A 13 -8.80 -27.74 -21.21
C ASP A 13 -8.54 -27.13 -22.59
N PHE A 14 -8.10 -25.87 -22.61
CA PHE A 14 -7.77 -25.14 -23.82
C PHE A 14 -6.54 -25.68 -24.56
N VAL A 15 -5.64 -26.39 -23.86
CA VAL A 15 -4.51 -27.08 -24.50
C VAL A 15 -4.99 -28.14 -25.51
N LEU A 16 -6.22 -28.62 -25.36
CA LEU A 16 -6.83 -29.61 -26.24
C LEU A 16 -7.61 -29.00 -27.41
N LEU A 17 -7.69 -27.67 -27.54
CA LEU A 17 -8.32 -27.04 -28.71
C LEU A 17 -7.59 -27.44 -30.00
N ASP A 18 -8.36 -27.63 -31.08
CA ASP A 18 -7.77 -28.03 -32.37
C ASP A 18 -7.06 -26.85 -33.04
N GLN A 19 -7.55 -25.63 -32.80
CA GLN A 19 -6.95 -24.37 -33.23
C GLN A 19 -6.93 -23.39 -32.06
N VAL A 20 -5.82 -22.68 -31.90
CA VAL A 20 -5.64 -21.65 -30.85
C VAL A 20 -5.86 -20.28 -31.47
N THR A 21 -7.10 -20.03 -31.90
CA THR A 21 -7.54 -18.69 -32.36
C THR A 21 -8.41 -18.01 -31.30
N MET A 22 -8.52 -16.69 -31.37
CA MET A 22 -9.42 -15.94 -30.47
C MET A 22 -10.88 -16.37 -30.65
N GLU A 23 -11.29 -16.72 -31.86
CA GLU A 23 -12.66 -17.16 -32.17
C GLU A 23 -12.96 -18.49 -31.47
N ASP A 24 -12.13 -19.52 -31.69
CA ASP A 24 -12.29 -20.84 -31.06
C ASP A 24 -12.27 -20.77 -29.53
N PHE A 25 -11.40 -19.93 -28.97
CA PHE A 25 -11.28 -19.74 -27.53
C PHE A 25 -12.58 -19.16 -26.94
N MET A 26 -13.12 -18.13 -27.59
CA MET A 26 -14.36 -17.47 -27.17
C MET A 26 -15.59 -18.35 -27.39
N GLU A 27 -15.65 -19.12 -28.48
CA GLU A 27 -16.72 -20.08 -28.74
C GLU A 27 -16.77 -21.19 -27.68
N ASN A 28 -15.61 -21.74 -27.30
CA ASN A 28 -15.55 -22.76 -26.25
C ASN A 28 -15.97 -22.20 -24.88
N LEU A 29 -15.52 -20.99 -24.50
CA LEU A 29 -15.96 -20.33 -23.28
C LEU A 29 -17.48 -20.11 -23.28
N LYS A 30 -18.03 -19.61 -24.38
CA LYS A 30 -19.46 -19.36 -24.52
C LYS A 30 -20.26 -20.65 -24.36
N LEU A 31 -19.88 -21.72 -25.07
CA LEU A 31 -20.55 -23.02 -24.99
C LEU A 31 -20.52 -23.57 -23.55
N ARG A 32 -19.35 -23.52 -22.89
CA ARG A 32 -19.20 -23.96 -21.49
C ARG A 32 -20.08 -23.15 -20.55
N PHE A 33 -20.06 -21.83 -20.70
CA PHE A 33 -20.86 -20.92 -19.87
C PHE A 33 -22.36 -21.16 -20.02
N GLU A 34 -22.86 -21.35 -21.25
CA GLU A 34 -24.26 -21.68 -21.54
C GLU A 34 -24.71 -23.02 -20.91
N LYS A 35 -23.76 -23.94 -20.65
CA LYS A 35 -24.00 -25.20 -19.93
C LYS A 35 -23.77 -25.10 -18.41
N GLY A 36 -23.56 -23.90 -17.89
CA GLY A 36 -23.28 -23.67 -16.46
C GLY A 36 -21.90 -24.15 -16.00
N ARG A 37 -20.96 -24.35 -16.93
CA ARG A 37 -19.56 -24.71 -16.65
C ARG A 37 -18.70 -23.45 -16.66
N ILE A 38 -18.52 -22.84 -15.50
CA ILE A 38 -17.81 -21.55 -15.36
C ILE A 38 -16.29 -21.68 -15.25
N TYR A 39 -15.78 -22.90 -15.20
CA TYR A 39 -14.37 -23.22 -14.99
C TYR A 39 -13.81 -23.99 -16.18
N THR A 40 -12.62 -23.61 -16.63
CA THR A 40 -11.91 -24.25 -17.76
C THR A 40 -10.41 -24.17 -17.51
N TYR A 41 -9.65 -25.22 -17.82
CA TYR A 41 -8.19 -25.23 -17.67
C TYR A 41 -7.46 -24.65 -18.89
N ILE A 42 -6.27 -24.12 -18.64
CA ILE A 42 -5.19 -23.98 -19.62
C ILE A 42 -3.97 -24.66 -18.96
N GLY A 43 -3.84 -25.98 -19.13
CA GLY A 43 -2.89 -26.77 -18.35
C GLY A 43 -3.13 -26.59 -16.84
N GLU A 44 -2.12 -26.13 -16.09
CA GLU A 44 -2.24 -25.90 -14.63
C GLU A 44 -2.98 -24.60 -14.26
N VAL A 45 -3.28 -23.73 -15.23
CA VAL A 45 -4.00 -22.47 -15.01
C VAL A 45 -5.51 -22.71 -15.06
N LEU A 46 -6.26 -22.09 -14.14
CA LEU A 46 -7.72 -22.15 -14.13
C LEU A 46 -8.33 -20.82 -14.58
N VAL A 47 -9.10 -20.87 -15.66
CA VAL A 47 -9.95 -19.77 -16.13
C VAL A 47 -11.30 -19.87 -15.42
N SER A 48 -11.75 -18.74 -14.86
CA SER A 48 -13.06 -18.62 -14.20
C SER A 48 -13.88 -17.50 -14.85
N VAL A 49 -15.11 -17.79 -15.24
CA VAL A 49 -16.07 -16.83 -15.78
C VAL A 49 -17.16 -16.56 -14.76
N ASN A 50 -17.22 -15.34 -14.22
CA ASN A 50 -18.20 -14.99 -13.18
C ASN A 50 -19.65 -15.13 -13.70
N PRO A 51 -20.49 -15.99 -13.11
CA PRO A 51 -21.87 -16.19 -13.55
C PRO A 51 -22.84 -15.08 -13.10
N TYR A 52 -22.44 -14.19 -12.19
CA TYR A 52 -23.32 -13.17 -11.57
C TYR A 52 -24.59 -13.76 -10.90
N GLN A 53 -24.55 -15.04 -10.55
CA GLN A 53 -25.58 -15.75 -9.82
C GLN A 53 -24.93 -16.85 -8.97
N GLU A 54 -25.60 -17.26 -7.90
CA GLU A 54 -25.15 -18.40 -7.12
C GLU A 54 -25.38 -19.70 -7.90
N LEU A 55 -24.33 -20.50 -8.03
CA LEU A 55 -24.40 -21.84 -8.62
C LEU A 55 -24.11 -22.88 -7.52
N PRO A 56 -24.79 -24.04 -7.53
CA PRO A 56 -24.59 -25.11 -6.54
C PRO A 56 -23.31 -25.92 -6.82
N LEU A 57 -22.18 -25.23 -6.99
CA LEU A 57 -20.86 -25.81 -7.29
C LEU A 57 -20.01 -26.00 -6.03
N TYR A 58 -20.37 -25.33 -4.95
CA TYR A 58 -19.64 -25.33 -3.70
C TYR A 58 -20.42 -26.05 -2.60
N GLY A 59 -19.70 -26.72 -1.71
CA GLY A 59 -20.29 -27.40 -0.56
C GLY A 59 -19.49 -28.64 -0.15
N PRO A 60 -19.94 -29.36 0.90
CA PRO A 60 -19.25 -30.56 1.42
C PRO A 60 -19.09 -31.66 0.37
N GLU A 61 -20.10 -31.87 -0.49
CA GLU A 61 -20.04 -32.86 -1.56
C GLU A 61 -18.96 -32.53 -2.61
N ALA A 62 -18.89 -31.26 -3.01
CA ALA A 62 -17.84 -30.78 -3.92
C ALA A 62 -16.45 -30.93 -3.28
N ILE A 63 -16.30 -30.59 -1.98
CA ILE A 63 -15.03 -30.77 -1.25
C ILE A 63 -14.60 -32.25 -1.32
N ALA A 64 -15.50 -33.18 -0.97
CA ALA A 64 -15.22 -34.62 -0.99
C ALA A 64 -14.88 -35.14 -2.40
N ARG A 65 -15.48 -34.56 -3.45
CA ARG A 65 -15.22 -34.93 -4.85
C ARG A 65 -13.79 -34.63 -5.29
N TYR A 66 -13.23 -33.49 -4.86
CA TYR A 66 -11.90 -33.01 -5.25
C TYR A 66 -10.78 -33.36 -4.26
N GLN A 67 -11.11 -33.56 -2.98
CA GLN A 67 -10.12 -33.89 -1.95
C GLN A 67 -9.34 -35.14 -2.31
N GLY A 68 -8.01 -35.01 -2.32
CA GLY A 68 -7.11 -36.15 -2.47
C GLY A 68 -6.89 -36.61 -3.92
N ARG A 69 -7.53 -35.97 -4.91
CA ARG A 69 -7.40 -36.28 -6.34
C ARG A 69 -6.23 -35.54 -7.00
N GLU A 70 -5.76 -36.01 -8.14
CA GLU A 70 -4.83 -35.23 -9.00
C GLU A 70 -5.62 -34.24 -9.87
N LEU A 71 -4.97 -33.17 -10.36
CA LEU A 71 -5.62 -32.01 -11.00
C LEU A 71 -6.55 -32.40 -12.17
N TYR A 72 -6.07 -33.32 -13.03
CA TYR A 72 -6.76 -33.76 -14.24
C TYR A 72 -7.64 -35.01 -14.06
N GLU A 73 -7.74 -35.57 -12.84
CA GLU A 73 -8.66 -36.70 -12.55
C GLU A 73 -10.12 -36.26 -12.46
N ARG A 74 -10.37 -34.95 -12.34
CA ARG A 74 -11.69 -34.35 -12.16
C ARG A 74 -11.89 -33.17 -13.11
N PRO A 75 -13.15 -32.83 -13.44
CA PRO A 75 -13.48 -31.64 -14.21
C PRO A 75 -12.85 -30.36 -13.66
N PRO A 76 -12.66 -29.31 -14.49
CA PRO A 76 -12.12 -28.05 -14.04
C PRO A 76 -12.94 -27.43 -12.90
N HIS A 77 -12.26 -27.13 -11.80
CA HIS A 77 -12.90 -26.53 -10.64
C HIS A 77 -11.87 -25.84 -9.74
N LEU A 78 -12.32 -24.79 -9.04
CA LEU A 78 -11.47 -24.04 -8.11
C LEU A 78 -10.89 -24.91 -6.98
N TYR A 79 -11.68 -25.85 -6.46
CA TYR A 79 -11.23 -26.80 -5.45
C TYR A 79 -10.14 -27.77 -5.94
N ALA A 80 -10.04 -28.01 -7.25
CA ALA A 80 -8.95 -28.82 -7.79
C ALA A 80 -7.61 -28.08 -7.66
N VAL A 81 -7.57 -26.78 -7.96
CA VAL A 81 -6.40 -25.92 -7.77
C VAL A 81 -6.05 -25.78 -6.29
N ALA A 82 -7.03 -25.54 -5.42
CA ALA A 82 -6.81 -25.46 -3.98
C ALA A 82 -6.26 -26.79 -3.40
N ASN A 83 -6.79 -27.93 -3.85
CA ASN A 83 -6.30 -29.27 -3.50
C ASN A 83 -4.86 -29.48 -3.99
N ALA A 84 -4.54 -29.09 -5.23
CA ALA A 84 -3.20 -29.21 -5.78
C ALA A 84 -2.19 -28.39 -4.97
N ALA A 85 -2.52 -27.13 -4.64
CA ALA A 85 -1.70 -26.26 -3.80
C ALA A 85 -1.50 -26.83 -2.38
N TYR A 86 -2.57 -27.33 -1.75
CA TYR A 86 -2.50 -27.97 -0.43
C TYR A 86 -1.67 -29.26 -0.43
N ARG A 87 -1.87 -30.13 -1.43
CA ARG A 87 -1.09 -31.37 -1.59
C ARG A 87 0.39 -31.08 -1.85
N ALA A 88 0.69 -30.12 -2.73
CA ALA A 88 2.05 -29.72 -3.02
C ALA A 88 2.75 -29.21 -1.75
N MET A 89 2.09 -28.34 -0.99
CA MET A 89 2.59 -27.86 0.30
C MET A 89 2.85 -29.01 1.27
N LYS A 90 1.85 -29.88 1.49
CA LYS A 90 1.93 -30.98 2.46
C LYS A 90 2.97 -32.06 2.09
N ARG A 91 3.02 -32.46 0.82
CA ARG A 91 3.91 -33.56 0.35
C ARG A 91 5.34 -33.11 0.14
N ARG A 92 5.55 -31.89 -0.36
CA ARG A 92 6.88 -31.38 -0.73
C ARG A 92 7.51 -30.51 0.36
N SER A 93 6.74 -30.17 1.41
CA SER A 93 7.14 -29.26 2.49
C SER A 93 7.69 -27.93 1.95
N ARG A 94 6.97 -27.38 0.96
CA ARG A 94 7.31 -26.12 0.29
C ARG A 94 6.12 -25.15 0.37
N ASP A 95 6.44 -23.88 0.48
CA ASP A 95 5.43 -22.83 0.43
C ASP A 95 4.77 -22.80 -0.95
N THR A 96 3.45 -22.63 -0.99
CA THR A 96 2.68 -22.49 -2.22
C THR A 96 1.95 -21.16 -2.22
N CYS A 97 1.62 -20.66 -3.40
CA CYS A 97 0.88 -19.42 -3.55
C CYS A 97 -0.13 -19.57 -4.68
N ILE A 98 -1.38 -19.19 -4.42
CA ILE A 98 -2.43 -19.10 -5.42
C ILE A 98 -2.60 -17.61 -5.75
N VAL A 99 -2.33 -17.25 -7.00
CA VAL A 99 -2.50 -15.88 -7.51
C VAL A 99 -3.81 -15.78 -8.26
N ILE A 100 -4.65 -14.83 -7.87
CA ILE A 100 -5.95 -14.58 -8.49
C ILE A 100 -5.89 -13.23 -9.21
N SER A 101 -6.02 -13.25 -10.53
CA SER A 101 -5.98 -12.06 -11.39
C SER A 101 -7.26 -11.93 -12.22
N GLY A 102 -7.50 -10.74 -12.77
CA GLY A 102 -8.68 -10.44 -13.60
C GLY A 102 -9.22 -9.03 -13.35
N GLU A 103 -10.08 -8.55 -14.25
CA GLU A 103 -10.65 -7.20 -14.16
C GLU A 103 -11.57 -7.00 -12.94
N SER A 104 -11.92 -5.75 -12.63
CA SER A 104 -12.89 -5.46 -11.56
C SER A 104 -14.25 -6.11 -11.88
N GLY A 105 -14.81 -6.83 -10.89
CA GLY A 105 -16.07 -7.57 -11.05
C GLY A 105 -15.92 -9.01 -11.55
N ALA A 106 -14.72 -9.48 -11.91
CA ALA A 106 -14.50 -10.82 -12.45
C ALA A 106 -14.65 -11.98 -11.44
N GLY A 107 -15.03 -11.72 -10.17
CA GLY A 107 -15.22 -12.78 -9.16
C GLY A 107 -13.98 -13.18 -8.35
N LYS A 108 -12.89 -12.37 -8.39
CA LYS A 108 -11.64 -12.65 -7.67
C LYS A 108 -11.82 -12.86 -6.16
N THR A 109 -12.54 -11.94 -5.52
CA THR A 109 -12.81 -11.99 -4.08
C THR A 109 -13.60 -13.23 -3.69
N GLU A 110 -14.59 -13.63 -4.51
CA GLU A 110 -15.39 -14.85 -4.29
C GLU A 110 -14.54 -16.11 -4.49
N ALA A 111 -13.68 -16.15 -5.51
CA ALA A 111 -12.72 -17.24 -5.68
C ALA A 111 -11.79 -17.37 -4.47
N SER A 112 -11.28 -16.24 -3.94
CA SER A 112 -10.48 -16.23 -2.71
C SER A 112 -11.27 -16.84 -1.54
N LYS A 113 -12.53 -16.42 -1.32
CA LYS A 113 -13.40 -16.97 -0.27
C LYS A 113 -13.58 -18.49 -0.39
N HIS A 114 -13.86 -19.00 -1.59
CA HIS A 114 -14.04 -20.43 -1.82
C HIS A 114 -12.74 -21.24 -1.64
N ILE A 115 -11.59 -20.71 -2.06
CA ILE A 115 -10.29 -21.32 -1.76
C ILE A 115 -10.08 -21.43 -0.25
N MET A 116 -10.35 -20.36 0.50
CA MET A 116 -10.23 -20.36 1.95
C MET A 116 -11.17 -21.37 2.60
N GLN A 117 -12.43 -21.46 2.14
CA GLN A 117 -13.41 -22.44 2.60
C GLN A 117 -12.93 -23.87 2.35
N TYR A 118 -12.36 -24.15 1.18
CA TYR A 118 -11.81 -25.45 0.86
C TYR A 118 -10.64 -25.82 1.78
N ILE A 119 -9.65 -24.93 1.87
CA ILE A 119 -8.47 -25.12 2.71
C ILE A 119 -8.88 -25.39 4.15
N ALA A 120 -9.84 -24.63 4.68
CA ALA A 120 -10.33 -24.80 6.03
C ALA A 120 -11.14 -26.10 6.27
N ALA A 121 -11.67 -26.72 5.21
CA ALA A 121 -12.47 -27.94 5.32
C ALA A 121 -11.64 -29.23 5.21
N VAL A 122 -10.47 -29.19 4.53
CA VAL A 122 -9.64 -30.38 4.29
C VAL A 122 -8.61 -30.67 5.39
N THR A 123 -8.64 -29.90 6.47
CA THR A 123 -7.70 -29.97 7.60
C THR A 123 -8.18 -30.92 8.70
N ASN A 124 -7.27 -31.44 9.52
CA ASN A 124 -7.49 -32.64 10.31
C ASN A 124 -8.49 -32.42 11.48
N PRO A 125 -9.46 -33.33 11.72
CA PRO A 125 -10.51 -33.12 12.73
C PRO A 125 -10.06 -33.25 14.19
N SER A 126 -8.78 -33.52 14.47
CA SER A 126 -8.28 -33.83 15.82
C SER A 126 -7.89 -32.59 16.64
N GLN A 127 -7.61 -31.44 16.02
CA GLN A 127 -7.33 -30.15 16.67
C GLN A 127 -8.42 -29.10 16.42
N ARG A 128 -9.69 -29.49 16.60
CA ARG A 128 -10.85 -28.70 16.15
C ARG A 128 -10.86 -27.25 16.64
N ALA A 129 -10.49 -26.99 17.90
CA ALA A 129 -10.68 -25.65 18.47
C ALA A 129 -9.76 -24.58 17.84
N GLU A 130 -8.49 -24.89 17.63
CA GLU A 130 -7.51 -23.94 17.08
C GLU A 130 -7.69 -23.76 15.56
N VAL A 131 -7.91 -24.87 14.85
CA VAL A 131 -8.24 -24.87 13.42
C VAL A 131 -9.54 -24.09 13.16
N GLU A 132 -10.58 -24.33 13.95
CA GLU A 132 -11.87 -23.63 13.79
C GLU A 132 -11.76 -22.15 14.16
N ARG A 133 -10.92 -21.79 15.14
CA ARG A 133 -10.61 -20.38 15.48
C ARG A 133 -9.96 -19.67 14.30
N VAL A 134 -8.86 -20.20 13.76
CA VAL A 134 -8.13 -19.60 12.63
C VAL A 134 -9.04 -19.49 11.40
N LYS A 135 -9.79 -20.55 11.10
CA LYS A 135 -10.80 -20.58 10.04
C LYS A 135 -11.84 -19.47 10.20
N ASN A 136 -12.46 -19.35 11.37
CA ASN A 136 -13.51 -18.37 11.62
C ASN A 136 -12.98 -16.94 11.47
N VAL A 137 -11.76 -16.68 11.97
CA VAL A 137 -11.11 -15.38 11.82
C VAL A 137 -10.80 -15.08 10.36
N LEU A 138 -10.26 -16.03 9.60
CA LEU A 138 -9.93 -15.86 8.17
C LEU A 138 -11.16 -15.58 7.30
N LEU A 139 -12.27 -16.30 7.54
CA LEU A 139 -13.50 -16.10 6.78
C LEU A 139 -14.19 -14.79 7.17
N LYS A 140 -14.24 -14.45 8.46
CA LYS A 140 -14.89 -13.23 8.96
C LYS A 140 -14.06 -11.97 8.71
N SER A 141 -12.74 -12.06 8.66
CA SER A 141 -11.86 -10.92 8.35
C SER A 141 -12.15 -10.33 6.98
N THR A 142 -12.55 -11.16 6.02
CA THR A 142 -12.94 -10.67 4.68
C THR A 142 -14.12 -9.71 4.77
N CYS A 143 -15.15 -10.01 5.57
CA CYS A 143 -16.30 -9.12 5.75
C CYS A 143 -15.87 -7.74 6.32
N VAL A 144 -15.01 -7.74 7.33
CA VAL A 144 -14.47 -6.50 7.92
C VAL A 144 -13.62 -5.75 6.90
N LEU A 145 -12.69 -6.41 6.22
CA LEU A 145 -11.82 -5.76 5.24
C LEU A 145 -12.59 -5.21 4.03
N GLU A 146 -13.67 -5.87 3.61
CA GLU A 146 -14.55 -5.34 2.56
C GLU A 146 -15.24 -4.05 3.00
N ALA A 147 -15.66 -3.93 4.27
CA ALA A 147 -16.26 -2.69 4.76
C ALA A 147 -15.32 -1.48 4.66
N PHE A 148 -14.04 -1.66 5.01
CA PHE A 148 -13.05 -0.57 5.02
C PHE A 148 -12.21 -0.45 3.74
N GLY A 149 -12.21 -1.48 2.90
CA GLY A 149 -11.33 -1.55 1.74
C GLY A 149 -12.07 -1.59 0.41
N ASN A 150 -13.39 -1.79 0.41
CA ASN A 150 -14.19 -1.84 -0.81
C ASN A 150 -15.09 -0.63 -0.97
N ALA A 151 -15.41 -0.35 -2.23
CA ALA A 151 -16.36 0.69 -2.61
C ALA A 151 -17.17 0.28 -3.83
N ARG A 152 -18.30 0.95 -4.02
CA ARG A 152 -19.10 0.85 -5.25
C ARG A 152 -18.47 1.72 -6.34
N THR A 153 -18.16 1.10 -7.48
CA THR A 153 -17.75 1.76 -8.72
C THR A 153 -18.83 1.63 -9.79
N ASN A 154 -18.63 2.24 -10.94
CA ASN A 154 -19.56 2.13 -12.08
C ASN A 154 -19.64 0.70 -12.67
N ARG A 155 -18.63 -0.15 -12.41
CA ARG A 155 -18.56 -1.52 -12.95
C ARG A 155 -18.88 -2.59 -11.90
N ASN A 156 -18.63 -2.31 -10.63
CA ASN A 156 -18.73 -3.30 -9.56
C ASN A 156 -19.27 -2.63 -8.28
N HIS A 157 -20.32 -3.20 -7.71
CA HIS A 157 -20.95 -2.69 -6.50
C HIS A 157 -20.11 -2.92 -5.23
N ASN A 158 -19.18 -3.88 -5.26
CA ASN A 158 -18.29 -4.23 -4.16
C ASN A 158 -16.85 -4.43 -4.66
N SER A 159 -16.21 -3.36 -5.14
CA SER A 159 -14.85 -3.41 -5.69
C SER A 159 -13.80 -3.23 -4.61
N SER A 160 -12.87 -4.18 -4.47
CA SER A 160 -11.65 -4.02 -3.67
C SER A 160 -10.83 -2.82 -4.17
N ARG A 161 -10.49 -1.89 -3.26
CA ARG A 161 -9.66 -0.70 -3.52
C ARG A 161 -8.30 -0.77 -2.81
N PHE A 162 -7.85 -1.99 -2.53
CA PHE A 162 -6.55 -2.34 -1.97
C PHE A 162 -6.18 -3.76 -2.45
N GLY A 163 -4.89 -4.07 -2.49
CA GLY A 163 -4.39 -5.43 -2.74
C GLY A 163 -4.30 -6.21 -1.43
N LYS A 164 -4.69 -7.48 -1.44
CA LYS A 164 -4.71 -8.35 -0.27
C LYS A 164 -3.88 -9.60 -0.54
N TYR A 165 -2.87 -9.82 0.29
CA TYR A 165 -2.17 -11.10 0.35
C TYR A 165 -2.42 -11.72 1.71
N MET A 166 -2.85 -12.98 1.74
CA MET A 166 -3.08 -13.72 2.97
C MET A 166 -2.14 -14.90 2.99
N ASP A 167 -1.30 -15.02 4.00
CA ASP A 167 -0.58 -16.25 4.29
C ASP A 167 -1.37 -17.08 5.33
N ILE A 168 -1.37 -18.39 5.11
CA ILE A 168 -1.93 -19.35 6.06
C ILE A 168 -0.79 -20.29 6.42
N ASN A 169 -0.45 -20.30 7.70
CA ASN A 169 0.64 -21.10 8.23
C ASN A 169 0.11 -22.50 8.55
N PHE A 170 0.84 -23.52 8.10
CA PHE A 170 0.55 -24.92 8.36
C PHE A 170 1.66 -25.56 9.17
N ASP A 171 1.27 -26.45 10.08
CA ASP A 171 2.21 -27.36 10.72
C ASP A 171 2.67 -28.49 9.79
N PHE A 172 3.61 -29.31 10.27
CA PHE A 172 4.12 -30.45 9.51
C PHE A 172 3.06 -31.53 9.22
N LYS A 173 1.92 -31.54 9.93
CA LYS A 173 0.80 -32.45 9.68
C LYS A 173 -0.13 -31.91 8.58
N GLY A 174 0.03 -30.64 8.21
CA GLY A 174 -0.79 -29.92 7.25
C GLY A 174 -2.05 -29.33 7.88
N ASP A 175 -2.01 -28.99 9.17
CA ASP A 175 -3.08 -28.32 9.90
C ASP A 175 -2.80 -26.80 10.02
N PRO A 176 -3.81 -25.93 9.85
CA PRO A 176 -3.64 -24.50 9.86
C PRO A 176 -3.50 -24.04 11.30
N VAL A 177 -2.40 -23.35 11.58
CA VAL A 177 -2.04 -22.89 12.93
C VAL A 177 -2.24 -21.39 13.10
N GLY A 178 -2.24 -20.63 12.00
CA GLY A 178 -2.32 -19.19 12.02
C GLY A 178 -2.22 -18.60 10.63
N GLY A 179 -2.00 -17.30 10.56
CA GLY A 179 -1.84 -16.58 9.31
C GLY A 179 -1.65 -15.09 9.53
N HIS A 180 -1.42 -14.39 8.43
CA HIS A 180 -1.10 -12.98 8.37
C HIS A 180 -1.68 -12.39 7.08
N ILE A 181 -2.30 -11.22 7.22
CA ILE A 181 -2.86 -10.47 6.11
C ILE A 181 -1.96 -9.28 5.85
N HIS A 182 -1.44 -9.20 4.64
CA HIS A 182 -0.75 -8.04 4.13
C HIS A 182 -1.69 -7.25 3.23
N SER A 183 -1.86 -5.97 3.54
CA SER A 183 -2.60 -5.04 2.70
C SER A 183 -1.66 -4.11 1.93
N TYR A 184 -1.96 -3.86 0.65
CA TYR A 184 -1.15 -3.03 -0.23
C TYR A 184 -2.01 -1.96 -0.91
N LEU A 185 -1.46 -0.75 -1.04
CA LEU A 185 -1.97 0.31 -1.92
C LEU A 185 -3.47 0.60 -1.77
N LEU A 186 -3.92 0.89 -0.54
CA LEU A 186 -5.27 1.43 -0.31
C LEU A 186 -5.46 2.74 -1.09
N GLU A 187 -6.53 2.84 -1.88
CA GLU A 187 -6.93 4.03 -2.64
C GLU A 187 -7.44 5.17 -1.72
N LYS A 188 -6.56 5.72 -0.90
CA LYS A 188 -6.93 6.73 0.11
C LYS A 188 -7.53 8.01 -0.46
N SER A 189 -7.28 8.36 -1.71
CA SER A 189 -7.90 9.53 -2.35
C SER A 189 -9.41 9.41 -2.44
N ARG A 190 -9.96 8.18 -2.49
CA ARG A 190 -11.39 7.91 -2.46
C ARG A 190 -12.09 8.44 -1.21
N VAL A 191 -11.38 8.58 -0.09
CA VAL A 191 -11.92 9.18 1.14
C VAL A 191 -12.43 10.60 0.87
N LEU A 192 -11.73 11.35 0.03
CA LEU A 192 -12.02 12.76 -0.22
C LEU A 192 -12.98 12.98 -1.38
N LYS A 193 -12.77 12.23 -2.46
CA LYS A 193 -13.44 12.46 -3.74
C LYS A 193 -13.64 11.15 -4.48
N GLN A 194 -14.81 11.00 -5.09
CA GLN A 194 -15.16 9.83 -5.87
C GLN A 194 -15.38 10.23 -7.34
N HIS A 195 -15.49 9.25 -8.24
CA HIS A 195 -15.98 9.53 -9.58
C HIS A 195 -17.51 9.62 -9.59
N VAL A 196 -18.06 10.27 -10.62
CA VAL A 196 -19.53 10.34 -10.79
C VAL A 196 -20.07 8.92 -10.92
N GLY A 197 -21.11 8.60 -10.16
CA GLY A 197 -21.69 7.25 -10.11
C GLY A 197 -20.99 6.28 -9.15
N GLU A 198 -20.03 6.75 -8.35
CA GLU A 198 -19.32 5.93 -7.36
C GLU A 198 -19.60 6.34 -5.91
N ARG A 199 -19.30 5.44 -4.97
CA ARG A 199 -19.36 5.68 -3.53
C ARG A 199 -17.96 5.78 -2.91
N ASN A 200 -17.93 6.35 -1.70
CA ASN A 200 -16.81 6.19 -0.78
C ASN A 200 -16.78 4.74 -0.25
N PHE A 201 -15.86 4.42 0.66
CA PHE A 201 -15.78 3.12 1.32
C PHE A 201 -17.09 2.77 2.06
N HIS A 202 -17.46 1.49 2.05
CA HIS A 202 -18.75 1.05 2.62
C HIS A 202 -18.90 1.37 4.10
N ALA A 203 -17.81 1.34 4.88
CA ALA A 203 -17.81 1.62 6.32
C ALA A 203 -18.49 2.95 6.68
N PHE A 204 -18.34 4.00 5.86
CA PHE A 204 -19.02 5.27 6.10
C PHE A 204 -20.55 5.15 6.00
N TYR A 205 -21.03 4.45 4.98
CA TYR A 205 -22.48 4.27 4.74
C TYR A 205 -23.07 3.32 5.78
N GLN A 206 -22.35 2.26 6.13
CA GLN A 206 -22.75 1.29 7.15
C GLN A 206 -22.88 1.94 8.53
N VAL A 207 -21.97 2.83 8.94
CA VAL A 207 -22.13 3.59 10.19
C VAL A 207 -23.33 4.51 10.12
N LEU A 208 -23.46 5.31 9.05
CA LEU A 208 -24.55 6.29 8.93
C LEU A 208 -25.95 5.64 8.89
N ARG A 209 -26.08 4.47 8.27
CA ARG A 209 -27.38 3.80 8.08
C ARG A 209 -27.63 2.67 9.07
N GLY A 210 -26.57 2.00 9.53
CA GLY A 210 -26.65 0.81 10.37
C GLY A 210 -26.65 1.08 11.86
N CYS A 211 -25.98 2.13 12.34
CA CYS A 211 -25.97 2.47 13.76
C CYS A 211 -27.37 2.88 14.27
N GLU A 212 -27.60 2.64 15.56
CA GLU A 212 -28.82 3.05 16.25
C GLU A 212 -28.83 4.57 16.50
N ASP A 213 -30.01 5.17 16.66
CA ASP A 213 -30.14 6.63 16.79
C ASP A 213 -29.42 7.20 18.02
N SER A 214 -29.26 6.42 19.09
CA SER A 214 -28.48 6.83 20.27
C SER A 214 -27.01 6.96 19.96
N GLU A 215 -26.44 5.99 19.25
CA GLU A 215 -25.03 5.99 18.87
C GLU A 215 -24.73 7.10 17.84
N LEU A 216 -25.63 7.31 16.88
CA LEU A 216 -25.50 8.43 15.94
C LEU A 216 -25.50 9.79 16.66
N ARG A 217 -26.33 9.96 17.70
CA ARG A 217 -26.32 11.19 18.53
C ARG A 217 -24.99 11.38 19.26
N GLU A 218 -24.41 10.31 19.81
CA GLU A 218 -23.08 10.36 20.46
C GLU A 218 -21.95 10.67 19.46
N LEU A 219 -22.12 10.28 18.19
CA LEU A 219 -21.18 10.56 17.11
C LEU A 219 -21.40 11.93 16.44
N HIS A 220 -22.42 12.67 16.87
CA HIS A 220 -22.91 13.89 16.22
C HIS A 220 -23.27 13.69 14.74
N LEU A 221 -23.68 12.48 14.36
CA LEU A 221 -23.99 12.12 12.99
C LEU A 221 -25.51 12.09 12.74
N GLN A 222 -25.90 12.51 11.54
CA GLN A 222 -27.21 12.29 10.95
C GLN A 222 -27.15 11.17 9.90
N ARG A 223 -28.25 10.42 9.76
CA ARG A 223 -28.33 9.23 8.88
C ARG A 223 -28.05 9.49 7.39
N SER A 224 -28.31 10.70 6.90
CA SER A 224 -28.23 11.02 5.47
C SER A 224 -26.78 11.24 5.02
N PRO A 225 -26.23 10.41 4.11
CA PRO A 225 -24.87 10.61 3.59
C PRO A 225 -24.73 11.87 2.71
N ALA A 226 -25.84 12.48 2.28
CA ALA A 226 -25.83 13.72 1.49
C ALA A 226 -25.32 14.93 2.29
N LEU A 227 -25.36 14.83 3.63
CA LEU A 227 -24.96 15.92 4.54
C LEU A 227 -23.44 16.06 4.67
N TYR A 228 -22.66 15.04 4.30
CA TYR A 228 -21.20 15.07 4.42
C TYR A 228 -20.54 15.16 3.05
N ASN A 229 -19.65 16.13 2.88
CA ASN A 229 -18.95 16.38 1.62
C ASN A 229 -18.23 15.13 1.09
N PHE A 230 -17.65 14.31 1.97
CA PHE A 230 -16.92 13.09 1.61
C PHE A 230 -17.82 11.91 1.20
N THR A 231 -19.13 11.95 1.45
CA THR A 231 -20.07 10.88 1.03
C THR A 231 -21.17 11.38 0.09
N ARG A 232 -21.35 12.70 -0.03
CA ARG A 232 -22.45 13.34 -0.78
C ARG A 232 -22.55 12.88 -2.23
N GLN A 233 -21.41 12.70 -2.89
CA GLN A 233 -21.37 12.26 -4.29
C GLN A 233 -21.98 10.88 -4.50
N GLY A 234 -21.81 9.97 -3.53
CA GLY A 234 -22.37 8.63 -3.55
C GLY A 234 -23.74 8.49 -2.87
N ALA A 235 -24.28 9.57 -2.30
CA ALA A 235 -25.49 9.51 -1.47
C ALA A 235 -26.75 9.08 -2.25
N GLY A 236 -26.84 9.43 -3.55
CA GLY A 236 -27.95 9.06 -4.42
C GLY A 236 -27.88 7.63 -4.97
N LEU A 237 -26.81 6.88 -4.70
CA LEU A 237 -26.60 5.51 -5.20
C LEU A 237 -27.13 4.46 -4.21
N SER A 238 -28.21 4.79 -3.50
CA SER A 238 -28.71 4.03 -2.35
C SER A 238 -28.98 2.57 -2.71
N VAL A 239 -28.32 1.68 -1.98
CA VAL A 239 -28.85 0.34 -1.65
C VAL A 239 -30.01 0.57 -0.66
N SER A 240 -30.99 -0.35 -0.55
CA SER A 240 -32.10 -0.14 0.38
C SER A 240 -31.58 0.06 1.82
N ASP A 241 -32.23 0.92 2.61
CA ASP A 241 -31.81 1.17 4.00
C ASP A 241 -31.78 -0.14 4.83
N SER A 242 -32.62 -1.12 4.48
CA SER A 242 -32.60 -2.46 5.08
C SER A 242 -31.33 -3.25 4.78
N ASP A 243 -30.78 -3.12 3.56
CA ASP A 243 -29.57 -3.85 3.17
C ASP A 243 -28.34 -3.28 3.87
N GLU A 244 -28.19 -1.95 3.95
CA GLU A 244 -27.07 -1.33 4.66
C GLU A 244 -27.10 -1.66 6.17
N LYS A 245 -28.29 -1.72 6.78
CA LYS A 245 -28.43 -2.17 8.17
C LYS A 245 -28.01 -3.63 8.34
N SER A 246 -28.40 -4.51 7.41
CA SER A 246 -27.98 -5.92 7.40
C SER A 246 -26.45 -6.06 7.23
N HIS A 247 -25.86 -5.32 6.28
CA HIS A 247 -24.41 -5.33 6.07
C HIS A 247 -23.65 -4.82 7.30
N HIS A 248 -24.12 -3.73 7.92
CA HIS A 248 -23.53 -3.23 9.16
C HIS A 248 -23.58 -4.29 10.27
N GLN A 249 -24.74 -4.92 10.49
CA GLN A 249 -24.88 -5.99 11.47
C GLN A 249 -23.92 -7.16 11.21
N ALA A 250 -23.75 -7.58 9.95
CA ALA A 250 -22.80 -8.62 9.57
C ALA A 250 -21.34 -8.24 9.88
N VAL A 251 -20.97 -6.96 9.68
CA VAL A 251 -19.64 -6.44 10.01
C VAL A 251 -19.43 -6.42 11.54
N MET A 252 -20.43 -6.01 12.30
CA MET A 252 -20.39 -6.00 13.77
C MET A 252 -20.22 -7.40 14.35
N GLU A 253 -20.98 -8.37 13.83
CA GLU A 253 -20.85 -9.79 14.18
C GLU A 253 -19.48 -10.34 13.80
N ALA A 254 -18.96 -9.97 12.61
CA ALA A 254 -17.63 -10.38 12.18
C ALA A 254 -16.52 -9.82 13.09
N MET A 255 -16.61 -8.53 13.45
CA MET A 255 -15.68 -7.90 14.41
C MET A 255 -15.75 -8.60 15.77
N GLN A 256 -16.94 -8.95 16.25
CA GLN A 256 -17.10 -9.67 17.51
C GLN A 256 -16.46 -11.07 17.45
N VAL A 257 -16.68 -11.83 16.37
CA VAL A 257 -16.10 -13.18 16.19
C VAL A 257 -14.57 -13.15 16.09
N ILE A 258 -14.01 -12.12 15.44
CA ILE A 258 -12.56 -11.91 15.39
C ILE A 258 -12.01 -11.52 16.77
N GLY A 259 -12.86 -10.94 17.64
CA GLY A 259 -12.50 -10.59 19.01
C GLY A 259 -12.18 -9.12 19.22
N PHE A 260 -12.73 -8.22 18.40
CA PHE A 260 -12.75 -6.79 18.70
C PHE A 260 -13.61 -6.53 19.93
N ARG A 261 -13.11 -5.69 20.84
CA ARG A 261 -13.85 -5.24 22.03
C ARG A 261 -14.87 -4.18 21.64
N ALA A 262 -15.96 -4.06 22.39
CA ALA A 262 -16.96 -3.02 22.16
C ALA A 262 -16.36 -1.59 22.17
N GLU A 263 -15.39 -1.33 23.06
CA GLU A 263 -14.65 -0.07 23.11
C GLU A 263 -13.79 0.19 21.87
N GLU A 264 -13.18 -0.88 21.32
CA GLU A 264 -12.40 -0.81 20.08
C GLU A 264 -13.31 -0.45 18.90
N VAL A 265 -14.48 -1.10 18.79
CA VAL A 265 -15.48 -0.80 17.76
C VAL A 265 -16.00 0.63 17.91
N GLY A 266 -16.35 1.07 19.12
CA GLY A 266 -16.79 2.45 19.37
C GLY A 266 -15.72 3.48 18.98
N SER A 267 -14.44 3.17 19.21
CA SER A 267 -13.32 4.02 18.75
C SER A 267 -13.22 4.08 17.22
N VAL A 268 -13.44 2.96 16.53
CA VAL A 268 -13.50 2.92 15.06
C VAL A 268 -14.63 3.81 14.54
N HIS A 269 -15.83 3.74 15.13
CA HIS A 269 -16.96 4.59 14.76
C HIS A 269 -16.67 6.07 15.01
N ARG A 270 -16.04 6.42 16.14
CA ARG A 270 -15.59 7.79 16.44
C ARG A 270 -14.61 8.34 15.40
N ILE A 271 -13.65 7.52 14.95
CA ILE A 271 -12.68 7.93 13.92
C ILE A 271 -13.38 8.17 12.58
N LEU A 272 -14.29 7.27 12.17
CA LEU A 272 -15.08 7.44 10.94
C LEU A 272 -15.93 8.71 11.00
N ALA A 273 -16.60 8.95 12.14
CA ALA A 273 -17.38 10.17 12.38
C ALA A 273 -16.51 11.44 12.31
N ALA A 274 -15.33 11.43 12.93
CA ALA A 274 -14.40 12.55 12.90
C ALA A 274 -13.94 12.88 11.47
N ILE A 275 -13.71 11.87 10.62
CA ILE A 275 -13.36 12.07 9.21
C ILE A 275 -14.52 12.73 8.43
N LEU A 276 -15.76 12.33 8.69
CA LEU A 276 -16.94 12.92 8.04
C LEU A 276 -17.13 14.39 8.43
N HIS A 277 -17.02 14.71 9.72
CA HIS A 277 -17.08 16.09 10.22
C HIS A 277 -15.93 16.95 9.69
N LEU A 278 -14.71 16.39 9.66
CA LEU A 278 -13.54 17.05 9.11
C LEU A 278 -13.77 17.45 7.64
N GLY A 279 -14.45 16.62 6.84
CA GLY A 279 -14.77 16.93 5.45
C GLY A 279 -15.75 18.09 5.24
N ASN A 280 -16.55 18.42 6.26
CA ASN A 280 -17.51 19.52 6.22
C ASN A 280 -16.93 20.86 6.69
N ILE A 281 -15.73 20.87 7.27
CA ILE A 281 -15.06 22.11 7.69
C ILE A 281 -14.67 22.92 6.44
N GLU A 282 -15.24 24.12 6.32
CA GLU A 282 -14.88 25.11 5.30
C GLU A 282 -14.15 26.29 5.92
N PHE A 283 -13.32 26.94 5.10
CA PHE A 283 -12.44 28.02 5.54
C PHE A 283 -12.83 29.34 4.90
N VAL A 284 -12.89 30.40 5.69
CA VAL A 284 -13.25 31.75 5.27
C VAL A 284 -12.13 32.73 5.64
N GLU A 285 -11.87 33.69 4.75
CA GLU A 285 -10.92 34.77 5.01
C GLU A 285 -11.59 35.84 5.88
N LYS A 286 -10.90 36.31 6.92
CA LYS A 286 -11.40 37.37 7.81
C LYS A 286 -11.18 38.75 7.17
N GLU A 287 -12.09 39.69 7.42
CA GLU A 287 -11.98 41.09 6.94
C GLU A 287 -10.69 41.78 7.42
N GLU A 288 -10.23 41.45 8.63
CA GLU A 288 -9.00 41.98 9.23
C GLU A 288 -7.71 41.22 8.78
N GLY A 289 -7.86 40.24 7.89
CA GLY A 289 -6.79 39.34 7.47
C GLY A 289 -6.68 38.07 8.34
N GLY A 290 -6.23 36.98 7.72
CA GLY A 290 -6.15 35.65 8.35
C GLY A 290 -7.32 34.73 7.98
N LEU A 291 -7.29 33.50 8.50
CA LEU A 291 -8.22 32.44 8.15
C LEU A 291 -9.07 32.03 9.35
N ALA A 292 -10.35 31.72 9.13
CA ALA A 292 -11.26 31.17 10.12
C ALA A 292 -11.96 29.92 9.57
N VAL A 293 -12.56 29.14 10.47
CA VAL A 293 -13.51 28.08 10.10
C VAL A 293 -14.91 28.71 10.00
N SER A 294 -15.70 28.33 9.01
CA SER A 294 -17.08 28.84 8.81
C SER A 294 -18.03 28.41 9.92
N GLU A 295 -17.97 27.14 10.33
CA GLU A 295 -18.82 26.52 11.34
C GLU A 295 -17.97 25.94 12.47
N GLU A 296 -17.81 26.69 13.56
CA GLU A 296 -16.96 26.27 14.69
C GLU A 296 -17.47 25.02 15.42
N VAL A 297 -18.78 24.75 15.38
CA VAL A 297 -19.39 23.55 15.98
C VAL A 297 -18.80 22.25 15.39
N LEU A 298 -18.44 22.25 14.11
CA LEU A 298 -17.79 21.08 13.48
C LEU A 298 -16.41 20.81 14.08
N VAL A 299 -15.72 21.86 14.53
CA VAL A 299 -14.42 21.71 15.21
C VAL A 299 -14.61 21.14 16.61
N ASP A 300 -15.68 21.53 17.30
CA ASP A 300 -16.05 20.96 18.61
C ASP A 300 -16.34 19.46 18.49
N HIS A 301 -17.12 19.05 17.49
CA HIS A 301 -17.36 17.63 17.22
C HIS A 301 -16.06 16.85 16.96
N VAL A 302 -15.17 17.37 16.10
CA VAL A 302 -13.88 16.72 15.80
C VAL A 302 -13.02 16.62 17.06
N ALA A 303 -12.96 17.67 17.88
CA ALA A 303 -12.21 17.71 19.13
C ALA A 303 -12.70 16.65 20.13
N GLU A 304 -14.02 16.56 20.33
CA GLU A 304 -14.64 15.57 21.22
C GLU A 304 -14.38 14.14 20.72
N LEU A 305 -14.67 13.87 19.44
CA LEU A 305 -14.54 12.53 18.86
C LEU A 305 -13.10 12.03 18.88
N THR A 306 -12.12 12.91 18.70
CA THR A 306 -10.69 12.58 18.74
C THR A 306 -10.06 12.71 20.12
N ALA A 307 -10.83 13.12 21.14
CA ALA A 307 -10.33 13.43 22.48
C ALA A 307 -9.13 14.40 22.47
N THR A 308 -9.15 15.37 21.55
CA THR A 308 -8.10 16.36 21.36
C THR A 308 -8.63 17.73 21.80
N PRO A 309 -7.84 18.55 22.52
CA PRO A 309 -8.28 19.89 22.89
C PRO A 309 -8.69 20.72 21.68
N ARG A 310 -9.83 21.40 21.76
CA ARG A 310 -10.42 22.21 20.68
C ARG A 310 -9.41 23.19 20.08
N GLU A 311 -8.65 23.87 20.92
CA GLU A 311 -7.66 24.85 20.52
C GLU A 311 -6.56 24.22 19.66
N MET A 312 -6.20 22.96 19.92
CA MET A 312 -5.21 22.24 19.12
C MET A 312 -5.76 21.82 17.76
N VAL A 313 -7.03 21.43 17.69
CA VAL A 313 -7.68 21.14 16.40
C VAL A 313 -7.74 22.40 15.54
N LEU A 314 -8.24 23.52 16.10
CA LEU A 314 -8.28 24.81 15.40
C LEU A 314 -6.89 25.25 14.94
N ARG A 315 -5.89 25.18 15.82
CA ARG A 315 -4.51 25.56 15.50
C ARG A 315 -3.96 24.73 14.35
N CYS A 316 -4.15 23.42 14.36
CA CYS A 316 -3.70 22.52 13.29
C CYS A 316 -4.41 22.76 11.96
N LEU A 317 -5.68 23.20 11.97
CA LEU A 317 -6.44 23.50 10.76
C LEU A 317 -6.06 24.86 10.15
N LEU A 318 -5.80 25.86 10.99
CA LEU A 318 -5.65 27.25 10.56
C LEU A 318 -4.19 27.71 10.44
N ALA A 319 -3.26 27.00 11.05
CA ALA A 319 -1.85 27.38 11.03
C ALA A 319 -0.92 26.18 11.00
N ARG A 320 0.27 26.39 10.44
CA ARG A 320 1.40 25.50 10.63
C ARG A 320 2.41 26.16 11.55
N THR A 321 2.95 25.33 12.44
CA THR A 321 4.08 25.71 13.26
C THR A 321 5.32 25.76 12.38
N VAL A 322 5.88 26.95 12.20
CA VAL A 322 7.17 27.14 11.56
C VAL A 322 8.07 27.76 12.60
N ALA A 323 8.96 26.97 13.20
CA ALA A 323 10.07 27.50 14.00
C ALA A 323 10.67 28.68 13.19
N SER A 324 10.91 29.91 13.69
CA SER A 324 11.56 31.08 13.00
C SER A 324 12.88 31.59 13.62
N GLY A 325 13.74 32.10 12.73
CA GLY A 325 15.09 32.69 12.74
C GLY A 325 15.93 32.96 14.01
N GLY A 326 15.43 32.68 15.18
CA GLY A 326 16.11 32.78 16.45
C GLY A 326 15.13 32.36 17.53
N ARG A 327 15.00 31.05 17.77
CA ARG A 327 14.32 30.47 18.96
C ARG A 327 12.82 30.77 19.12
N GLU A 328 12.20 31.54 18.23
CA GLU A 328 10.78 31.85 18.27
C GLU A 328 9.99 30.90 17.37
N VAL A 329 9.12 30.10 17.96
CA VAL A 329 8.16 29.29 17.21
C VAL A 329 7.08 30.21 16.67
N ILE A 330 7.11 30.49 15.36
CA ILE A 330 6.11 31.34 14.73
C ILE A 330 5.02 30.47 14.13
N GLU A 331 3.78 30.73 14.53
CA GLU A 331 2.63 30.21 13.80
C GLU A 331 2.46 30.98 12.52
N LYS A 332 2.63 30.27 11.39
CA LYS A 332 2.26 30.81 10.10
C LYS A 332 0.85 30.34 9.78
N GLY A 333 -0.09 31.28 9.73
CA GLY A 333 -1.44 31.04 9.26
C GLY A 333 -1.43 30.45 7.85
N HIS A 334 -2.36 29.53 7.62
CA HIS A 334 -2.62 28.95 6.31
C HIS A 334 -3.40 29.92 5.43
N THR A 335 -3.20 29.80 4.11
CA THR A 335 -4.21 30.27 3.15
C THR A 335 -5.39 29.29 3.12
N ALA A 336 -6.55 29.70 2.59
CA ALA A 336 -7.71 28.81 2.46
C ALA A 336 -7.38 27.51 1.69
N ALA A 337 -6.53 27.61 0.66
CA ALA A 337 -6.08 26.46 -0.13
C ALA A 337 -5.12 25.55 0.67
N GLU A 338 -4.18 26.12 1.44
CA GLU A 338 -3.28 25.35 2.31
C GLU A 338 -4.07 24.62 3.42
N ALA A 339 -5.05 25.28 4.04
CA ALA A 339 -5.87 24.70 5.10
C ALA A 339 -6.76 23.56 4.56
N SER A 340 -7.39 23.75 3.39
CA SER A 340 -8.15 22.71 2.70
C SER A 340 -7.28 21.49 2.38
N TYR A 341 -6.07 21.72 1.89
CA TYR A 341 -5.11 20.65 1.64
C TYR A 341 -4.69 19.93 2.93
N ALA A 342 -4.44 20.65 4.02
CA ALA A 342 -4.07 20.07 5.31
C ALA A 342 -5.20 19.21 5.90
N ARG A 343 -6.43 19.72 5.88
CA ARG A 343 -7.66 18.98 6.26
C ARG A 343 -7.78 17.67 5.48
N ASP A 344 -7.66 17.74 4.16
CA ASP A 344 -7.78 16.61 3.25
C ASP A 344 -6.64 15.59 3.43
N ALA A 345 -5.41 16.06 3.64
CA ALA A 345 -4.26 15.21 3.93
C ALA A 345 -4.43 14.48 5.27
N CYS A 346 -4.94 15.18 6.29
CA CYS A 346 -5.25 14.62 7.59
C CYS A 346 -6.32 13.52 7.47
N ALA A 347 -7.46 13.80 6.82
CA ALA A 347 -8.53 12.82 6.61
C ALA A 347 -8.03 11.52 5.95
N LYS A 348 -7.24 11.65 4.87
CA LYS A 348 -6.62 10.49 4.19
C LYS A 348 -5.68 9.71 5.10
N ALA A 349 -4.83 10.41 5.86
CA ALA A 349 -3.84 9.79 6.74
C ALA A 349 -4.49 9.06 7.92
N VAL A 350 -5.53 9.66 8.52
CA VAL A 350 -6.29 9.04 9.61
C VAL A 350 -7.01 7.79 9.11
N TYR A 351 -7.69 7.86 7.95
CA TYR A 351 -8.35 6.68 7.37
C TYR A 351 -7.37 5.56 7.03
N GLN A 352 -6.23 5.90 6.41
CA GLN A 352 -5.19 4.92 6.08
C GLN A 352 -4.69 4.21 7.34
N ARG A 353 -4.38 4.97 8.41
CA ARG A 353 -3.92 4.40 9.69
C ARG A 353 -4.99 3.59 10.40
N LEU A 354 -6.26 3.99 10.30
CA LEU A 354 -7.39 3.20 10.79
C LEU A 354 -7.45 1.85 10.08
N PHE A 355 -7.35 1.84 8.75
CA PHE A 355 -7.35 0.61 7.96
C PHE A 355 -6.16 -0.30 8.32
N GLU A 356 -4.94 0.25 8.40
CA GLU A 356 -3.74 -0.47 8.83
C GLU A 356 -3.91 -1.03 10.26
N TRP A 357 -4.51 -0.27 11.17
CA TRP A 357 -4.79 -0.72 12.53
C TRP A 357 -5.81 -1.87 12.55
N VAL A 358 -6.88 -1.81 11.76
CA VAL A 358 -7.85 -2.90 11.62
C VAL A 358 -7.16 -4.17 11.12
N VAL A 359 -6.33 -4.07 10.09
CA VAL A 359 -5.54 -5.21 9.56
C VAL A 359 -4.62 -5.78 10.64
N ASN A 360 -3.86 -4.92 11.35
CA ASN A 360 -2.97 -5.34 12.43
C ASN A 360 -3.73 -5.99 13.58
N ARG A 361 -4.94 -5.51 13.90
CA ARG A 361 -5.78 -6.10 14.94
C ARG A 361 -6.24 -7.51 14.55
N ILE A 362 -6.62 -7.73 13.29
CA ILE A 362 -6.92 -9.06 12.77
C ILE A 362 -5.67 -9.96 12.82
N ASN A 363 -4.51 -9.46 12.39
CA ASN A 363 -3.24 -10.20 12.44
C ASN A 363 -2.86 -10.62 13.86
N SER A 364 -3.01 -9.73 14.86
CA SER A 364 -2.72 -10.06 16.26
C SER A 364 -3.56 -11.23 16.82
N VAL A 365 -4.72 -11.50 16.21
CA VAL A 365 -5.56 -12.65 16.55
C VAL A 365 -5.13 -13.89 15.77
N MET A 366 -4.71 -13.75 14.50
CA MET A 366 -4.30 -14.88 13.67
C MET A 366 -2.87 -15.39 13.97
N GLU A 367 -2.01 -14.57 14.57
CA GLU A 367 -0.66 -14.97 14.96
C GLU A 367 -0.68 -16.13 15.97
N THR A 368 0.20 -17.11 15.73
CA THR A 368 0.41 -18.27 16.59
C THR A 368 1.08 -17.85 17.90
N ARG A 369 0.48 -18.21 19.03
CA ARG A 369 1.11 -18.02 20.35
C ARG A 369 2.02 -19.21 20.66
N ASP A 370 3.20 -18.93 21.22
CA ASP A 370 4.09 -19.92 21.85
C ASP A 370 4.68 -21.03 20.95
N ARG A 371 4.78 -20.77 19.63
CA ARG A 371 5.36 -21.71 18.66
C ARG A 371 6.87 -21.51 18.52
N ASP A 372 7.65 -22.57 18.71
CA ASP A 372 9.11 -22.57 18.52
C ASP A 372 9.46 -23.45 17.32
N PRO A 373 10.01 -22.89 16.21
CA PRO A 373 10.43 -23.68 15.05
C PRO A 373 11.38 -24.84 15.37
N ARG A 374 12.13 -24.76 16.49
CA ARG A 374 13.03 -25.84 16.95
C ARG A 374 12.27 -27.00 17.59
N ARG A 375 11.10 -26.74 18.20
CA ARG A 375 10.24 -27.73 18.85
C ARG A 375 9.17 -28.28 17.91
N ASP A 376 8.58 -27.39 17.12
CA ASP A 376 7.31 -27.64 16.41
C ASP A 376 7.49 -27.86 14.90
N GLY A 377 8.74 -27.81 14.41
CA GLY A 377 9.10 -27.97 12.99
C GLY A 377 9.06 -26.66 12.20
N LYS A 378 9.55 -26.69 10.96
CA LYS A 378 9.45 -25.54 10.04
C LYS A 378 8.03 -25.48 9.48
N ASP A 379 7.41 -24.32 9.62
CA ASP A 379 6.09 -24.06 9.06
C ASP A 379 6.16 -23.90 7.55
N THR A 380 5.09 -24.34 6.90
CA THR A 380 4.87 -24.13 5.47
C THR A 380 3.68 -23.23 5.27
N VAL A 381 3.70 -22.46 4.19
CA VAL A 381 2.70 -21.43 3.93
C VAL A 381 1.89 -21.77 2.69
N ILE A 382 0.57 -21.54 2.74
CA ILE A 382 -0.23 -21.32 1.54
C ILE A 382 -0.60 -19.84 1.48
N GLY A 383 -0.03 -19.14 0.50
CA GLY A 383 -0.37 -17.76 0.17
C GLY A 383 -1.58 -17.69 -0.76
N VAL A 384 -2.48 -16.75 -0.52
CA VAL A 384 -3.57 -16.38 -1.44
C VAL A 384 -3.43 -14.91 -1.76
N LEU A 385 -3.07 -14.60 -3.02
CA LEU A 385 -2.90 -13.25 -3.51
C LEU A 385 -4.15 -12.82 -4.30
N ASP A 386 -4.95 -11.94 -3.68
CA ASP A 386 -6.13 -11.30 -4.24
C ASP A 386 -5.83 -9.82 -4.48
N ILE A 387 -5.41 -9.51 -5.70
CA ILE A 387 -5.08 -8.14 -6.11
C ILE A 387 -6.25 -7.46 -6.81
N TYR A 388 -6.30 -6.13 -6.75
CA TYR A 388 -7.23 -5.35 -7.56
C TYR A 388 -7.04 -5.65 -9.05
N GLY A 389 -8.13 -5.55 -9.80
CA GLY A 389 -8.08 -5.79 -11.24
C GLY A 389 -7.45 -4.63 -12.01
N PHE A 390 -7.12 -4.90 -13.27
CA PHE A 390 -6.76 -3.84 -14.22
C PHE A 390 -7.93 -2.84 -14.38
N GLU A 391 -7.62 -1.55 -14.43
CA GLU A 391 -8.63 -0.48 -14.45
C GLU A 391 -8.44 0.45 -15.65
N VAL A 392 -9.54 0.71 -16.36
CA VAL A 392 -9.59 1.69 -17.44
C VAL A 392 -10.82 2.57 -17.26
N PHE A 393 -10.61 3.79 -16.80
CA PHE A 393 -11.66 4.80 -16.64
C PHE A 393 -11.52 5.92 -17.69
N PRO A 394 -12.57 6.74 -17.88
CA PRO A 394 -12.48 7.93 -18.73
C PRO A 394 -11.40 8.93 -18.27
N VAL A 395 -11.13 8.97 -16.96
CA VAL A 395 -10.05 9.76 -16.37
C VAL A 395 -9.31 8.87 -15.37
N ASN A 396 -8.05 8.53 -15.67
CA ASN A 396 -7.21 7.70 -14.82
C ASN A 396 -6.23 8.58 -14.05
N SER A 397 -6.21 8.43 -12.73
CA SER A 397 -5.33 9.16 -11.81
C SER A 397 -4.05 8.38 -11.52
N PHE A 398 -3.22 8.90 -10.61
CA PHE A 398 -1.99 8.22 -10.18
C PHE A 398 -2.27 6.85 -9.56
N GLU A 399 -3.41 6.70 -8.87
CA GLU A 399 -3.84 5.46 -8.24
C GLU A 399 -4.11 4.37 -9.29
N GLN A 400 -4.84 4.68 -10.36
CA GLN A 400 -5.04 3.75 -11.48
C GLN A 400 -3.71 3.40 -12.15
N PHE A 401 -2.80 4.37 -12.29
CA PHE A 401 -1.47 4.12 -12.82
C PHE A 401 -0.69 3.11 -11.97
N CYS A 402 -0.67 3.27 -10.63
CA CYS A 402 -0.04 2.31 -9.72
C CYS A 402 -0.72 0.94 -9.77
N ILE A 403 -2.05 0.90 -9.87
CA ILE A 403 -2.83 -0.33 -9.99
C ILE A 403 -2.45 -1.08 -11.26
N ASN A 404 -2.44 -0.41 -12.41
CA ASN A 404 -2.12 -1.02 -13.69
C ASN A 404 -0.66 -1.44 -13.77
N TYR A 405 0.28 -0.66 -13.23
CA TYR A 405 1.69 -1.06 -13.11
C TYR A 405 1.88 -2.33 -12.25
N CYS A 406 1.14 -2.47 -11.15
CA CYS A 406 1.17 -3.70 -10.35
C CYS A 406 0.66 -4.91 -11.16
N ASN A 407 -0.40 -4.74 -11.95
CA ASN A 407 -0.89 -5.78 -12.85
C ASN A 407 0.13 -6.14 -13.94
N GLU A 408 0.83 -5.15 -14.53
CA GLU A 408 1.93 -5.40 -15.48
C GLU A 408 3.05 -6.24 -14.87
N LYS A 409 3.43 -5.94 -13.62
CA LYS A 409 4.43 -6.70 -12.87
C LYS A 409 4.03 -8.14 -12.65
N LEU A 410 2.78 -8.36 -12.24
CA LEU A 410 2.26 -9.71 -11.98
C LEU A 410 2.10 -10.50 -13.27
N GLN A 411 1.67 -9.85 -14.36
CA GLN A 411 1.59 -10.48 -15.67
C GLN A 411 2.97 -10.88 -16.19
N GLN A 412 3.98 -10.01 -16.04
CA GLN A 412 5.37 -10.34 -16.39
C GLN A 412 5.89 -11.54 -15.58
N LEU A 413 5.62 -11.57 -14.27
CA LEU A 413 6.03 -12.69 -13.42
C LEU A 413 5.34 -13.99 -13.83
N PHE A 414 4.04 -13.93 -14.12
CA PHE A 414 3.24 -15.08 -14.58
C PHE A 414 3.80 -15.69 -15.87
N ILE A 415 4.04 -14.85 -16.89
CA ILE A 415 4.60 -15.29 -18.17
C ILE A 415 5.98 -15.92 -17.96
N GLN A 416 6.84 -15.26 -17.16
CA GLN A 416 8.18 -15.77 -16.89
C GLN A 416 8.16 -17.13 -16.19
N LEU A 417 7.27 -17.33 -15.20
CA LEU A 417 7.18 -18.58 -14.46
C LEU A 417 6.65 -19.72 -15.32
N ILE A 418 5.58 -19.50 -16.09
CA ILE A 418 5.01 -20.52 -16.97
C ILE A 418 6.02 -20.93 -18.04
N LEU A 419 6.59 -19.97 -18.77
CA LEU A 419 7.54 -20.30 -19.84
C LEU A 419 8.76 -21.04 -19.31
N LYS A 420 9.26 -20.66 -18.13
CA LYS A 420 10.37 -21.34 -17.49
C LYS A 420 10.01 -22.76 -17.08
N GLN A 421 8.84 -22.97 -16.46
CA GLN A 421 8.37 -24.29 -16.05
C GLN A 421 8.22 -25.22 -17.26
N GLU A 422 7.64 -24.74 -18.36
CA GLU A 422 7.51 -25.50 -19.60
C GLU A 422 8.88 -25.85 -20.21
N GLN A 423 9.81 -24.89 -20.27
CA GLN A 423 11.17 -25.14 -20.77
C GLN A 423 11.91 -26.20 -19.97
N GLU A 424 11.82 -26.15 -18.64
CA GLU A 424 12.44 -27.13 -17.73
C GLU A 424 11.83 -28.53 -17.90
N GLU A 425 10.53 -28.63 -18.21
CA GLU A 425 9.88 -29.92 -18.45
C GLU A 425 10.29 -30.51 -19.80
N TYR A 426 10.35 -29.71 -20.86
CA TYR A 426 10.83 -30.14 -22.17
C TYR A 426 12.28 -30.65 -22.10
N GLU A 427 13.15 -29.95 -21.37
CA GLU A 427 14.52 -30.36 -21.14
C GLU A 427 14.60 -31.70 -20.39
N ARG A 428 13.78 -31.88 -19.35
CA ARG A 428 13.72 -33.11 -18.56
C ARG A 428 13.29 -34.32 -19.39
N GLU A 429 12.30 -34.14 -20.26
CA GLU A 429 11.78 -35.18 -21.14
C GLU A 429 12.65 -35.37 -22.42
N GLY A 430 13.70 -34.56 -22.60
CA GLY A 430 14.59 -34.64 -23.76
C GLY A 430 13.93 -34.17 -25.07
N ILE A 431 12.92 -33.32 -24.99
CA ILE A 431 12.17 -32.78 -26.12
C ILE A 431 12.76 -31.43 -26.54
N ALA A 432 12.95 -31.24 -27.85
CA ALA A 432 13.48 -29.98 -28.39
C ALA A 432 12.49 -28.83 -28.18
N TRP A 433 12.94 -27.77 -27.49
CA TRP A 433 12.16 -26.55 -27.30
C TRP A 433 12.00 -25.78 -28.62
N GLN A 434 10.76 -25.39 -28.93
CA GLN A 434 10.46 -24.47 -30.02
C GLN A 434 10.13 -23.10 -29.45
N SER A 435 10.76 -22.05 -29.99
CA SER A 435 10.52 -20.69 -29.51
C SER A 435 9.09 -20.24 -29.81
N VAL A 436 8.36 -19.84 -28.77
CA VAL A 436 7.02 -19.25 -28.88
C VAL A 436 7.15 -17.74 -28.77
N GLU A 437 6.57 -17.00 -29.73
CA GLU A 437 6.46 -15.55 -29.64
C GLU A 437 5.35 -15.16 -28.66
N TYR A 438 5.63 -14.22 -27.76
CA TYR A 438 4.67 -13.73 -26.78
C TYR A 438 4.87 -12.24 -26.52
N PHE A 439 3.83 -11.60 -25.97
CA PHE A 439 3.88 -10.18 -25.62
C PHE A 439 4.80 -9.93 -24.42
N ASN A 440 5.81 -9.06 -24.57
CA ASN A 440 6.81 -8.83 -23.55
C ASN A 440 6.46 -7.63 -22.63
N ASN A 441 5.81 -7.92 -21.51
CA ASN A 441 5.46 -6.94 -20.48
C ASN A 441 6.68 -6.25 -19.85
N ALA A 442 7.88 -6.84 -19.90
CA ALA A 442 9.09 -6.25 -19.31
C ALA A 442 9.40 -4.86 -19.88
N THR A 443 9.07 -4.62 -21.15
CA THR A 443 9.25 -3.31 -21.79
C THR A 443 8.38 -2.21 -21.16
N ILE A 444 7.16 -2.55 -20.76
CA ILE A 444 6.23 -1.63 -20.07
C ILE A 444 6.64 -1.45 -18.62
N VAL A 445 7.05 -2.54 -17.96
CA VAL A 445 7.59 -2.48 -16.59
C VAL A 445 8.81 -1.55 -16.53
N ASP A 446 9.74 -1.68 -17.46
CA ASP A 446 10.92 -0.82 -17.58
C ASP A 446 10.56 0.63 -17.89
N LEU A 447 9.56 0.89 -18.74
CA LEU A 447 9.06 2.25 -18.98
C LEU A 447 8.65 2.93 -17.67
N VAL A 448 8.04 2.19 -16.74
CA VAL A 448 7.55 2.73 -15.48
C VAL A 448 8.66 2.87 -14.44
N GLU A 449 9.44 1.82 -14.19
CA GLU A 449 10.30 1.73 -13.00
C GLU A 449 11.79 1.98 -13.24
N ARG A 450 12.22 2.05 -14.50
CA ARG A 450 13.65 2.09 -14.83
C ARG A 450 14.37 3.19 -14.03
N PRO A 451 15.46 2.87 -13.33
CA PRO A 451 16.19 3.87 -12.56
C PRO A 451 16.60 5.06 -13.42
N HIS A 452 16.39 6.28 -12.89
CA HIS A 452 16.76 7.57 -13.51
C HIS A 452 16.03 7.95 -14.81
N ARG A 453 15.24 7.05 -15.42
CA ARG A 453 14.57 7.33 -16.69
C ARG A 453 13.12 6.93 -16.76
N GLY A 454 12.66 5.98 -15.94
CA GLY A 454 11.26 5.56 -15.94
C GLY A 454 10.34 6.63 -15.40
N ILE A 455 9.05 6.49 -15.65
CA ILE A 455 8.01 7.45 -15.27
C ILE A 455 8.07 7.78 -13.78
N LEU A 456 8.25 6.77 -12.90
CA LEU A 456 8.36 6.99 -11.45
C LEU A 456 9.62 7.76 -11.07
N ALA A 457 10.75 7.50 -11.72
CA ALA A 457 11.99 8.23 -11.45
C ALA A 457 11.90 9.71 -11.89
N VAL A 458 11.25 9.97 -13.03
CA VAL A 458 10.99 11.33 -13.50
C VAL A 458 10.03 12.04 -12.55
N LEU A 459 9.00 11.34 -12.06
CA LEU A 459 8.05 11.89 -11.09
C LEU A 459 8.74 12.23 -9.76
N ASP A 460 9.60 11.36 -9.26
CA ASP A 460 10.39 11.58 -8.04
C ASP A 460 11.34 12.77 -8.18
N GLU A 461 12.01 12.91 -9.33
CA GLU A 461 12.87 14.06 -9.62
C GLU A 461 12.06 15.36 -9.66
N ALA A 462 10.90 15.32 -10.33
CA ALA A 462 10.01 16.46 -10.48
C ALA A 462 9.42 16.89 -9.12
N CYS A 463 9.06 15.93 -8.27
CA CYS A 463 8.64 16.17 -6.88
C CYS A 463 9.80 16.64 -5.98
N SER A 464 11.05 16.38 -6.33
CA SER A 464 12.23 16.71 -5.52
C SER A 464 12.92 18.01 -5.92
N SER A 465 12.50 18.66 -7.02
CA SER A 465 13.21 19.81 -7.58
C SER A 465 12.89 21.12 -6.87
N ALA A 466 13.80 22.10 -6.99
CA ALA A 466 13.71 23.43 -6.35
C ALA A 466 13.18 24.53 -7.25
N GLY A 467 12.52 24.14 -8.34
CA GLY A 467 11.88 25.09 -9.25
C GLY A 467 10.36 24.96 -9.20
N THR A 468 9.69 25.91 -9.83
CA THR A 468 8.25 25.87 -10.11
C THR A 468 7.95 24.73 -11.09
N ILE A 469 8.01 23.49 -10.62
CA ILE A 469 7.65 22.33 -11.42
C ILE A 469 6.13 22.21 -11.42
N THR A 470 5.59 22.25 -12.63
CA THR A 470 4.17 22.05 -12.90
C THR A 470 3.99 20.73 -13.61
N ASP A 471 2.77 20.24 -13.60
CA ASP A 471 2.30 19.05 -14.31
C ASP A 471 2.74 19.08 -15.78
N ARG A 472 2.63 20.26 -16.40
CA ARG A 472 3.09 20.48 -17.79
C ARG A 472 4.59 20.22 -17.97
N ILE A 473 5.42 20.68 -17.03
CA ILE A 473 6.88 20.50 -17.11
C ILE A 473 7.25 19.02 -16.91
N PHE A 474 6.54 18.33 -16.01
CA PHE A 474 6.70 16.89 -15.86
C PHE A 474 6.34 16.14 -17.15
N LEU A 475 5.20 16.44 -17.78
CA LEU A 475 4.79 15.82 -19.04
C LEU A 475 5.80 16.07 -20.17
N GLN A 476 6.31 17.30 -20.28
CA GLN A 476 7.36 17.63 -21.25
C GLN A 476 8.65 16.81 -21.02
N THR A 477 8.98 16.54 -19.76
CA THR A 477 10.13 15.71 -19.40
C THR A 477 9.88 14.25 -19.82
N LEU A 478 8.68 13.71 -19.55
CA LEU A 478 8.30 12.37 -20.02
C LEU A 478 8.35 12.26 -21.54
N ASP A 479 7.80 13.23 -22.26
CA ASP A 479 7.82 13.26 -23.73
C ASP A 479 9.26 13.27 -24.25
N THR A 480 10.15 14.04 -23.61
CA THR A 480 11.57 14.07 -23.98
C THR A 480 12.24 12.71 -23.76
N HIS A 481 11.96 12.06 -22.64
CA HIS A 481 12.58 10.78 -22.26
C HIS A 481 12.04 9.59 -23.06
N HIS A 482 10.76 9.61 -23.43
CA HIS A 482 10.02 8.44 -23.91
C HIS A 482 9.39 8.60 -25.30
N ARG A 483 9.67 9.67 -26.05
CA ARG A 483 9.10 9.92 -27.41
C ARG A 483 9.23 8.78 -28.43
N HIS A 484 10.20 7.88 -28.25
CA HIS A 484 10.43 6.74 -29.16
C HIS A 484 10.04 5.39 -28.52
N HIS A 485 9.47 5.40 -27.32
CA HIS A 485 9.08 4.18 -26.64
C HIS A 485 7.76 3.66 -27.23
N PRO A 486 7.67 2.39 -27.66
CA PRO A 486 6.49 1.87 -28.39
C PRO A 486 5.19 1.90 -27.57
N HIS A 487 5.32 1.82 -26.25
CA HIS A 487 4.20 1.82 -25.31
C HIS A 487 3.89 3.19 -24.70
N TYR A 488 4.57 4.27 -25.09
CA TYR A 488 4.32 5.61 -24.56
C TYR A 488 3.89 6.56 -25.67
N THR A 489 2.87 7.37 -25.41
CA THR A 489 2.51 8.48 -26.29
C THR A 489 1.87 9.62 -25.49
N SER A 490 1.77 10.79 -26.09
CA SER A 490 1.07 11.94 -25.54
C SER A 490 0.42 12.72 -26.67
N ARG A 491 -0.43 13.69 -26.32
CA ARG A 491 -1.04 14.58 -27.32
C ARG A 491 -0.01 15.42 -28.08
N GLN A 492 1.15 15.70 -27.48
CA GLN A 492 2.25 16.43 -28.13
C GLN A 492 2.97 15.53 -29.15
N LEU A 493 3.14 14.24 -28.85
CA LEU A 493 3.80 13.28 -29.74
C LEU A 493 2.90 12.81 -30.88
N CYS A 494 1.58 12.77 -30.65
CA CYS A 494 0.58 12.43 -31.65
C CYS A 494 -0.49 13.53 -31.78
N PRO A 495 -0.21 14.63 -32.51
CA PRO A 495 -1.14 15.77 -32.68
C PRO A 495 -2.41 15.47 -33.47
N THR A 496 -2.58 14.26 -34.00
CA THR A 496 -3.82 13.80 -34.66
C THR A 496 -4.79 13.10 -33.71
N ASP A 497 -4.30 12.51 -32.61
CA ASP A 497 -5.15 11.81 -31.63
C ASP A 497 -5.88 12.79 -30.68
N LYS A 498 -7.13 13.14 -31.01
CA LYS A 498 -7.96 14.09 -30.24
C LYS A 498 -8.56 13.49 -28.95
N THR A 499 -8.29 12.23 -28.65
CA THR A 499 -8.80 11.58 -27.42
C THR A 499 -7.98 11.92 -26.17
N MET A 500 -6.83 12.59 -26.32
CA MET A 500 -5.98 13.09 -25.23
C MET A 500 -5.94 14.62 -25.21
N GLU A 501 -5.88 15.24 -24.03
CA GLU A 501 -5.77 16.69 -23.88
C GLU A 501 -4.29 17.17 -23.93
N PHE A 502 -4.05 18.28 -24.64
CA PHE A 502 -2.70 18.82 -24.84
C PHE A 502 -2.12 19.41 -23.54
N GLY A 503 -0.89 19.01 -23.19
CA GLY A 503 -0.22 19.49 -21.98
C GLY A 503 -0.82 18.96 -20.68
N ARG A 504 -1.67 17.93 -20.75
CA ARG A 504 -2.36 17.35 -19.60
C ARG A 504 -2.33 15.82 -19.57
N ASP A 505 -2.47 15.15 -20.70
CA ASP A 505 -2.59 13.69 -20.73
C ASP A 505 -1.41 13.00 -21.44
N PHE A 506 -1.07 11.82 -20.93
CA PHE A 506 -0.21 10.84 -21.61
C PHE A 506 -0.92 9.48 -21.64
N ARG A 507 -0.49 8.59 -22.52
CA ARG A 507 -1.05 7.25 -22.66
C ARG A 507 0.02 6.19 -22.62
N ILE A 508 -0.29 5.12 -21.91
CA ILE A 508 0.50 3.90 -21.89
C ILE A 508 -0.29 2.79 -22.55
N LYS A 509 0.38 2.05 -23.44
CA LYS A 509 -0.17 0.86 -24.08
C LYS A 509 0.16 -0.36 -23.22
N HIS A 510 -0.78 -0.75 -22.37
CA HIS A 510 -0.63 -1.90 -21.47
C HIS A 510 -0.95 -3.21 -22.18
N TYR A 511 -0.67 -4.35 -21.52
CA TYR A 511 -1.07 -5.67 -22.04
C TYR A 511 -2.58 -5.82 -22.20
N ALA A 512 -3.36 -5.15 -21.35
CA ALA A 512 -4.82 -5.16 -21.36
C ALA A 512 -5.44 -3.99 -22.15
N GLY A 513 -4.61 -3.18 -22.81
CA GLY A 513 -5.06 -2.09 -23.69
C GLY A 513 -4.52 -0.70 -23.33
N ASP A 514 -4.96 0.28 -24.10
CA ASP A 514 -4.48 1.65 -24.02
C ASP A 514 -5.15 2.42 -22.86
N VAL A 515 -4.33 2.96 -21.95
CA VAL A 515 -4.82 3.74 -20.79
C VAL A 515 -4.32 5.17 -20.87
N THR A 516 -5.26 6.11 -20.99
CA THR A 516 -4.97 7.55 -20.93
C THR A 516 -4.94 8.00 -19.48
N SER A 517 -3.78 8.47 -19.02
CA SER A 517 -3.57 8.98 -17.67
C SER A 517 -3.46 10.50 -17.71
N THR A 518 -4.17 11.16 -16.80
CA THR A 518 -3.97 12.59 -16.57
C THR A 518 -2.73 12.77 -15.72
N VAL A 519 -1.90 13.75 -16.07
CA VAL A 519 -0.67 14.05 -15.32
C VAL A 519 -0.98 14.30 -13.84
N PRO A 520 -0.28 13.63 -12.91
CA PRO A 520 -0.44 13.89 -11.48
C PRO A 520 -0.01 15.32 -11.12
N GLN A 521 -0.58 15.89 -10.05
CA GLN A 521 -0.20 17.21 -9.56
C GLN A 521 1.23 17.18 -8.96
N VAL A 522 2.25 17.67 -9.69
CA VAL A 522 3.68 17.42 -9.43
C VAL A 522 4.34 18.42 -8.47
N ASN A 523 3.70 19.55 -8.13
CA ASN A 523 4.38 20.56 -7.31
C ASN A 523 4.46 20.17 -5.83
N ARG A 524 5.64 19.65 -5.42
CA ARG A 524 5.99 19.21 -4.06
C ARG A 524 7.29 19.88 -3.56
N PHE A 525 7.34 21.22 -3.54
CA PHE A 525 8.25 22.06 -2.73
C PHE A 525 9.80 21.94 -2.93
N ASN A 526 10.50 23.09 -2.83
CA ASN A 526 11.91 23.26 -3.21
C ASN A 526 13.00 22.55 -2.33
N LYS A 527 13.97 21.88 -2.99
CA LYS A 527 15.14 21.00 -2.59
C LYS A 527 15.77 20.97 -1.17
N ARG A 528 16.18 19.72 -0.82
CA ARG A 528 17.25 19.22 0.12
C ARG A 528 17.77 17.81 -0.32
N ARG A 529 18.95 17.31 0.18
CA ARG A 529 19.43 15.90 0.00
C ARG A 529 19.60 15.11 1.30
N ASP A 530 18.90 13.98 1.41
CA ASP A 530 18.90 13.12 2.61
C ASP A 530 20.04 12.07 2.62
N ARG A 531 20.55 11.73 3.81
CA ARG A 531 21.56 10.70 4.08
C ARG A 531 21.12 9.87 5.29
N ALA A 532 21.42 8.58 5.32
CA ALA A 532 21.17 7.73 6.50
C ALA A 532 22.48 7.37 7.19
N LEU A 533 22.42 7.22 8.51
CA LEU A 533 23.49 6.69 9.34
C LEU A 533 23.05 5.34 9.88
N LEU A 534 23.87 4.31 9.69
CA LEU A 534 23.65 2.99 10.25
C LEU A 534 24.82 2.65 11.15
N LEU A 535 24.53 2.37 12.42
CA LEU A 535 25.51 1.87 13.38
C LEU A 535 25.30 0.38 13.53
N THR A 536 26.36 -0.40 13.33
CA THR A 536 26.39 -1.82 13.68
C THR A 536 27.27 -2.01 14.91
N ASP A 537 27.47 -3.26 15.33
CA ASP A 537 28.41 -3.66 16.37
C ASP A 537 29.90 -3.41 16.03
N ARG A 538 30.24 -3.09 14.76
CA ARG A 538 31.64 -2.92 14.34
C ARG A 538 31.91 -1.64 13.57
N HIS A 539 30.92 -1.09 12.88
CA HIS A 539 31.11 0.03 11.96
C HIS A 539 29.97 1.03 12.03
N LEU A 540 30.32 2.29 11.78
CA LEU A 540 29.40 3.36 11.47
C LEU A 540 29.43 3.61 9.96
N TYR A 541 28.28 3.45 9.32
CA TYR A 541 28.10 3.64 7.89
C TYR A 541 27.34 4.92 7.58
N LYS A 542 27.87 5.70 6.64
CA LYS A 542 27.15 6.77 5.95
C LYS A 542 26.57 6.24 4.66
N LEU A 543 25.25 6.23 4.55
CA LEU A 543 24.52 5.62 3.45
C LEU A 543 23.80 6.69 2.62
N GLU A 544 23.57 6.40 1.33
CA GLU A 544 22.74 7.21 0.44
C GLU A 544 21.38 6.52 0.21
N PRO A 545 20.31 6.91 0.93
CA PRO A 545 19.02 6.20 0.90
C PRO A 545 18.42 6.15 -0.50
N ARG A 546 18.56 7.23 -1.28
CA ARG A 546 18.04 7.34 -2.65
C ARG A 546 18.80 6.48 -3.67
N ARG A 547 19.85 5.76 -3.26
CA ARG A 547 20.58 4.78 -4.06
C ARG A 547 20.68 3.44 -3.32
N GLN A 548 19.54 2.93 -2.84
CA GLN A 548 19.44 1.65 -2.12
C GLN A 548 20.44 1.55 -0.95
N TYR A 549 20.53 2.61 -0.14
CA TYR A 549 21.46 2.68 0.99
C TYR A 549 22.92 2.38 0.63
N ARG A 550 23.36 2.73 -0.60
CA ARG A 550 24.75 2.55 -1.01
C ARG A 550 25.70 3.13 0.05
N VAL A 551 26.66 2.31 0.48
CA VAL A 551 27.68 2.72 1.44
C VAL A 551 28.56 3.78 0.79
N MET A 552 28.46 5.01 1.32
CA MET A 552 29.30 6.13 0.89
C MET A 552 30.59 6.19 1.70
N ARG A 553 30.52 5.79 2.97
CA ARG A 553 31.67 5.75 3.88
C ARG A 553 31.40 4.75 5.01
N ALA A 554 32.42 4.00 5.40
CA ALA A 554 32.41 3.14 6.57
C ALA A 554 33.53 3.59 7.53
N VAL A 555 33.20 3.82 8.79
CA VAL A 555 34.14 4.19 9.85
C VAL A 555 34.10 3.07 10.90
N PRO A 556 35.20 2.35 11.13
CA PRO A 556 35.27 1.37 12.21
C PRO A 556 34.98 2.02 13.57
N LEU A 557 34.16 1.37 14.41
CA LEU A 557 33.80 1.95 15.72
C LEU A 557 34.98 2.00 16.68
N ASP A 558 35.94 1.08 16.53
CA ASP A 558 37.19 1.10 17.28
C ASP A 558 38.06 2.33 16.97
N ALA A 559 37.93 2.91 15.78
CA ALA A 559 38.59 4.14 15.39
C ALA A 559 37.90 5.39 15.96
N VAL A 560 36.65 5.31 16.42
CA VAL A 560 35.93 6.45 17.01
C VAL A 560 36.52 6.75 18.40
N THR A 561 37.08 7.95 18.55
CA THR A 561 37.73 8.40 19.79
C THR A 561 36.84 9.27 20.65
N GLY A 562 35.84 9.91 20.06
CA GLY A 562 34.96 10.82 20.77
C GLY A 562 33.93 11.45 19.85
N LEU A 563 33.06 12.26 20.45
CA LEU A 563 31.94 12.88 19.78
C LEU A 563 31.80 14.31 20.30
N SER A 564 31.73 15.28 19.40
CA SER A 564 31.38 16.65 19.75
C SER A 564 29.98 16.97 19.24
N VAL A 565 29.18 17.62 20.07
CA VAL A 565 27.80 17.99 19.79
C VAL A 565 27.55 19.44 20.14
N THR A 566 26.58 20.04 19.46
CA THR A 566 26.13 21.40 19.77
C THR A 566 25.09 21.38 20.88
N SER A 567 24.95 22.51 21.56
CA SER A 567 23.97 22.66 22.66
C SER A 567 22.57 23.04 22.19
N GLY A 568 22.41 23.33 20.89
CA GLY A 568 21.18 23.80 20.25
C GLY A 568 20.25 22.71 19.72
N ARG A 569 19.19 23.13 19.03
CA ARG A 569 18.20 22.24 18.37
C ARG A 569 18.67 21.74 16.99
N ASP A 570 19.88 22.12 16.59
CA ASP A 570 20.45 21.88 15.27
C ASP A 570 20.92 20.44 15.03
N GLN A 571 20.91 19.62 16.09
CA GLN A 571 21.25 18.21 16.06
C GLN A 571 22.58 17.93 15.31
N LEU A 572 23.53 18.87 15.37
CA LEU A 572 24.84 18.75 14.76
C LEU A 572 25.71 17.85 15.61
N VAL A 573 26.32 16.89 14.94
CA VAL A 573 27.21 15.91 15.55
C VAL A 573 28.48 15.82 14.71
N VAL A 574 29.62 15.86 15.38
CA VAL A 574 30.93 15.55 14.81
C VAL A 574 31.49 14.33 15.52
N LEU A 575 31.67 13.25 14.76
CA LEU A 575 32.31 12.03 15.23
C LEU A 575 33.81 12.14 14.96
N HIS A 576 34.61 12.08 16.02
CA HIS A 576 36.06 12.11 15.93
C HIS A 576 36.61 10.70 15.76
N ALA A 577 37.44 10.50 14.74
CA ALA A 577 38.03 9.20 14.43
C ALA A 577 39.55 9.27 14.31
N ARG A 578 40.26 8.41 15.05
CA ARG A 578 41.73 8.34 15.00
C ARG A 578 42.19 7.86 13.63
N GLY A 579 43.08 8.63 12.99
CA GLY A 579 43.65 8.26 11.71
C GLY A 579 42.68 8.36 10.52
N GLN A 580 41.49 8.93 10.70
CA GLN A 580 40.51 9.18 9.64
C GLN A 580 39.98 10.62 9.70
N ASP A 581 39.29 11.03 8.63
CA ASP A 581 38.55 12.30 8.63
C ASP A 581 37.38 12.23 9.60
N ASP A 582 37.18 13.26 10.41
CA ASP A 582 36.02 13.37 11.27
C ASP A 582 34.73 13.42 10.42
N LEU A 583 33.67 12.80 10.95
CA LEU A 583 32.39 12.71 10.26
C LEU A 583 31.42 13.75 10.83
N VAL A 584 31.08 14.73 9.99
CA VAL A 584 30.11 15.79 10.31
C VAL A 584 28.74 15.41 9.77
N VAL A 585 27.74 15.39 10.65
CA VAL A 585 26.36 15.04 10.31
C VAL A 585 25.39 15.90 11.12
N CYS A 586 24.26 16.19 10.50
CA CYS A 586 23.14 16.84 11.16
C CYS A 586 21.97 15.85 11.16
N LEU A 587 21.50 15.47 12.35
CA LEU A 587 20.40 14.53 12.51
C LEU A 587 19.07 15.30 12.41
N HIS A 588 18.50 15.36 11.22
CA HIS A 588 17.29 16.14 10.97
C HIS A 588 16.19 15.30 10.30
N ARG A 589 14.93 15.55 10.69
CA ARG A 589 13.73 14.72 10.46
C ARG A 589 13.65 13.48 11.35
N SER A 590 13.76 13.65 12.66
CA SER A 590 13.42 12.62 13.65
C SER A 590 11.90 12.34 13.66
N GLN A 591 11.51 11.09 13.91
CA GLN A 591 10.14 10.69 14.21
C GLN A 591 10.11 10.06 15.61
N PRO A 592 9.53 10.72 16.63
CA PRO A 592 8.67 11.91 16.53
C PRO A 592 9.39 13.20 16.11
N PRO A 593 8.71 14.13 15.43
CA PRO A 593 9.27 15.44 15.08
C PRO A 593 9.72 16.19 16.34
N LEU A 594 10.88 16.86 16.29
CA LEU A 594 11.54 17.58 17.39
C LEU A 594 12.27 16.71 18.43
N ASP A 595 12.21 15.39 18.28
CA ASP A 595 12.92 14.49 19.18
C ASP A 595 14.44 14.62 19.01
N ASN A 596 15.17 14.68 20.12
CA ASN A 596 16.61 14.92 20.12
C ASN A 596 17.36 13.59 19.98
N ARG A 597 17.79 13.30 18.75
CA ARG A 597 18.49 12.05 18.42
C ARG A 597 19.96 12.07 18.78
N ILE A 598 20.49 13.21 19.23
CA ILE A 598 21.84 13.26 19.79
C ILE A 598 21.92 12.35 21.01
N GLY A 599 20.92 12.39 21.91
CA GLY A 599 20.93 11.57 23.12
C GLY A 599 20.93 10.06 22.82
N GLU A 600 20.14 9.64 21.84
CA GLU A 600 20.10 8.25 21.37
C GLU A 600 21.42 7.83 20.73
N LEU A 601 21.98 8.64 19.82
CA LEU A 601 23.26 8.36 19.18
C LEU A 601 24.42 8.29 20.18
N VAL A 602 24.47 9.25 21.13
CA VAL A 602 25.45 9.26 22.23
C VAL A 602 25.28 8.03 23.09
N GLY A 603 24.04 7.67 23.45
CA GLY A 603 23.73 6.52 24.29
C GLY A 603 24.14 5.19 23.64
N VAL A 604 23.83 5.01 22.36
CA VAL A 604 24.21 3.81 21.59
C VAL A 604 25.73 3.68 21.48
N LEU A 605 26.44 4.78 21.16
CA LEU A 605 27.90 4.77 21.06
C LEU A 605 28.58 4.59 22.42
N ALA A 606 28.06 5.23 23.47
CA ALA A 606 28.58 5.10 24.82
C ALA A 606 28.40 3.67 25.36
N ALA A 607 27.22 3.06 25.13
CA ALA A 607 26.96 1.67 25.50
C ALA A 607 27.89 0.69 24.77
N HIS A 608 28.13 0.92 23.48
CA HIS A 608 29.08 0.13 22.70
C HIS A 608 30.52 0.29 23.23
N CYS A 609 31.01 1.51 23.44
CA CYS A 609 32.34 1.75 23.99
C CYS A 609 32.52 1.17 25.39
N GLN A 610 31.50 1.28 26.27
CA GLN A 610 31.51 0.66 27.59
C GLN A 610 31.57 -0.87 27.52
N GLY A 611 30.83 -1.49 26.58
CA GLY A 611 30.90 -2.94 26.32
C GLY A 611 32.28 -3.42 25.89
N GLU A 612 33.09 -2.54 25.28
CA GLU A 612 34.50 -2.81 24.92
C GLU A 612 35.51 -2.31 25.97
N GLY A 613 35.06 -1.84 27.15
CA GLY A 613 35.94 -1.34 28.21
C GLY A 613 36.62 0.01 27.92
N ARG A 614 36.06 0.79 26.99
CA ARG A 614 36.57 2.10 26.56
C ARG A 614 35.64 3.23 27.01
N ALA A 615 36.22 4.38 27.40
CA ALA A 615 35.44 5.59 27.64
C ALA A 615 35.22 6.37 26.33
N LEU A 616 33.99 6.78 26.06
CA LEU A 616 33.67 7.69 24.96
C LEU A 616 33.76 9.14 25.45
N GLU A 617 34.66 9.93 24.86
CA GLU A 617 34.75 11.36 25.19
C GLU A 617 33.64 12.14 24.46
N VAL A 618 32.75 12.79 25.20
CA VAL A 618 31.67 13.62 24.66
C VAL A 618 31.91 15.08 25.03
N ARG A 619 31.98 15.97 24.03
CA ARG A 619 32.18 17.41 24.22
C ARG A 619 30.96 18.18 23.71
N VAL A 620 30.50 19.17 24.49
CA VAL A 620 29.42 20.06 24.07
C VAL A 620 30.02 21.43 23.74
N SER A 621 29.92 21.87 22.48
CA SER A 621 30.44 23.16 22.01
C SER A 621 29.70 23.60 20.76
N ASP A 622 29.35 24.89 20.66
CA ASP A 622 28.71 25.46 19.46
C ASP A 622 29.75 25.85 18.37
N CYS A 623 31.03 25.69 18.68
CA CYS A 623 32.14 25.77 17.72
C CYS A 623 33.05 24.55 17.92
N ILE A 624 33.00 23.61 16.97
CA ILE A 624 33.58 22.28 17.11
C ILE A 624 34.83 22.17 16.24
N PRO A 625 36.02 21.92 16.82
CA PRO A 625 37.21 21.59 16.05
C PRO A 625 37.08 20.20 15.46
N LEU A 626 37.46 20.02 14.19
CA LEU A 626 37.42 18.74 13.49
C LEU A 626 38.65 18.53 12.62
N SER A 627 39.06 17.28 12.45
CA SER A 627 40.13 16.86 11.55
C SER A 627 39.54 16.46 10.20
N GLN A 628 39.99 17.09 9.12
CA GLN A 628 39.61 16.66 7.78
C GLN A 628 40.78 16.81 6.81
N ARG A 629 41.12 15.71 6.15
CA ARG A 629 42.26 15.55 5.24
C ARG A 629 43.58 15.97 5.89
N GLY A 630 43.77 15.61 7.16
CA GLY A 630 44.97 15.93 7.94
C GLY A 630 45.08 17.39 8.42
N ALA A 631 44.11 18.26 8.09
CA ALA A 631 44.06 19.64 8.56
C ALA A 631 43.03 19.82 9.68
N ARG A 632 43.38 20.61 10.70
CA ARG A 632 42.43 21.07 11.73
C ARG A 632 41.54 22.15 11.15
N ARG A 633 40.23 21.95 11.26
CA ARG A 633 39.16 22.84 10.79
C ARG A 633 38.16 23.07 11.91
N LEU A 634 37.23 23.99 11.69
CA LEU A 634 36.14 24.29 12.62
C LEU A 634 34.80 24.13 11.89
N VAL A 635 33.82 23.59 12.60
CA VAL A 635 32.41 23.68 12.23
C VAL A 635 31.67 24.50 13.28
N SER A 636 30.95 25.52 12.84
CA SER A 636 30.07 26.33 13.68
C SER A 636 28.64 26.27 13.15
N VAL A 637 27.69 26.55 14.02
CA VAL A 637 26.29 26.69 13.63
C VAL A 637 26.00 28.17 13.44
N GLU A 638 25.56 28.54 12.24
CA GLU A 638 25.06 29.88 11.97
C GLU A 638 23.57 29.79 11.74
N SER A 639 22.86 30.51 12.56
CA SER A 639 21.43 30.63 12.50
C SER A 639 21.08 31.69 11.46
N THR A 640 20.48 31.29 10.32
CA THR A 640 20.05 32.24 9.26
C THR A 640 18.57 32.09 8.88
N THR A 641 17.93 33.23 8.63
CA THR A 641 16.55 33.35 8.14
C THR A 641 16.44 33.13 6.62
N GLU A 642 17.56 33.15 5.91
CA GLU A 642 17.63 32.97 4.46
C GLU A 642 17.60 31.46 4.05
N GLN A 643 17.71 30.54 5.01
CA GLN A 643 17.79 29.09 4.77
C GLN A 643 16.62 28.34 5.46
N PRO A 644 15.69 27.67 4.73
CA PRO A 644 14.46 27.10 5.30
C PRO A 644 14.61 25.68 5.90
N GLU A 645 15.65 24.94 5.50
CA GLU A 645 16.03 23.64 6.08
C GLU A 645 17.55 23.64 6.33
N PRO A 646 18.07 22.80 7.24
CA PRO A 646 19.50 22.75 7.58
C PRO A 646 20.37 22.45 6.35
N ASP A 647 21.38 23.29 6.13
CA ASP A 647 22.32 23.13 5.02
C ASP A 647 23.75 23.48 5.43
N PHE A 648 24.74 22.87 4.78
CA PHE A 648 26.15 23.12 5.10
C PHE A 648 26.78 24.04 4.06
N ARG A 649 27.35 25.16 4.53
CA ARG A 649 28.19 26.06 3.74
C ARG A 649 29.67 25.87 4.11
N CYS A 650 30.56 25.90 3.13
CA CYS A 650 32.00 25.86 3.36
C CYS A 650 32.65 27.12 2.78
N ARG A 651 33.40 27.87 3.59
CA ARG A 651 34.11 29.09 3.16
C ARG A 651 35.49 29.13 3.80
N ARG A 652 36.56 29.23 3.00
CA ARG A 652 37.96 29.34 3.46
C ARG A 652 38.41 28.29 4.50
N GLY A 653 37.91 27.06 4.40
CA GLY A 653 38.32 25.94 5.27
C GLY A 653 37.54 25.81 6.57
N THR A 654 36.65 26.75 6.86
CA THR A 654 35.62 26.66 7.92
C THR A 654 34.30 26.15 7.36
N PHE A 655 33.66 25.27 8.12
CA PHE A 655 32.32 24.77 7.83
C PHE A 655 31.30 25.51 8.68
N THR A 656 30.20 25.87 8.07
CA THR A 656 29.09 26.51 8.75
C THR A 656 27.84 25.68 8.46
N LEU A 657 27.24 25.10 9.50
CA LEU A 657 25.88 24.61 9.39
C LEU A 657 24.97 25.83 9.41
N LEU A 658 24.40 26.17 8.25
CA LEU A 658 23.30 27.11 8.14
C LEU A 658 22.08 26.41 8.71
N TRP A 659 21.88 26.61 9.99
CA TRP A 659 20.70 26.13 10.66
C TRP A 659 19.59 27.14 10.39
N PRO A 660 18.40 26.68 9.94
CA PRO A 660 17.25 27.55 9.82
C PRO A 660 17.09 28.13 11.20
N SER A 661 17.26 29.44 11.32
CA SER A 661 17.28 29.97 12.68
C SER A 661 15.92 29.90 13.38
N ARG A 662 14.98 29.51 12.55
CA ARG A 662 13.79 28.74 12.74
C ARG A 662 13.70 27.90 14.04
#